data_AF-A0A1U9Z5N4-F1
#
_entry.id   AF-A0A1U9Z5N4-F1
#
_cell.length_a   1.000
_cell.length_b   1.000
_cell.length_c   1.000
_cell.angle_alpha   90.00
_cell.angle_beta   90.00
_cell.angle_gamma   90.00
#
_symmetry.space_group_name_H-M   'P 1'
#
loop_
_entity.id
_entity.type
_entity.pdbx_description
1 polymer ?
#
loop_
_entity_poly.entity_id
_entity_poly.type
_entity_poly.pdbx_seq_one_letter_code
_entity_poly.pdbx_strand_id
1 'polypeptide(L)'
;MTMTMPEERLVRIERLGEIAVLTIDRPPANALSQSLRQALVDALKSVKEDAHIAGAVIACAGRTFIAGAEISELGQPLEPGLPEVLSLIENLGKPTAAALHGTALGGGFEVALACTFRIAGADAKIGLPEVTLGILPGSGGTVRTTWLAGAETALRLAGSGAMMPAADALAAGLIDLVADGDPVAAAVQLLRSRIAANDIPAALSHRSRPIAVDPDRLGSIADGQRKTLKSRAPERVLDSVLFAQSQSFEAALAHERALFLEAVASPASAALRHLFFAERAAARGVEDKSVSARQVECVGVIGSGTMGRGIAMAFANAGFQVLIFDASPEALEAGLASIAGSYERMVERGMIDAAAAEARVGLIKPQPALARFEVCDLIVEAVFEDMQVKQAIFTELDAIAKPGAILATNTSYLDVNIIAGATSRPADVVGLHFFSPAHIMKLLEIVRARDTAADVLKTANAVARRLGKQAVTVGVCRGFVGNRMLQARNRAVPDLLCEGAAPADIDRAFRAFGWPMGPCEMQDLAGLDISWRMRKAEGISEPIADAICESGRIGRKAGKGWYDYPDGRASPSDEVDAIIAEVARARGVSRRRIGDAEIIARTHDAMVAEGQALLAEGIARSASDIDVVWVNGYGFPRELGGPMYWNTHLRNGAEN
;
A
#
# COMPACT_ATOMS: atom_id res chain seq x y z
N MET A 1 25.58 0.88 -38.66
CA MET A 1 25.79 2.20 -38.06
C MET A 1 24.84 2.34 -36.89
N THR A 2 25.31 1.98 -35.70
CA THR A 2 24.62 2.26 -34.44
C THR A 2 24.64 3.77 -34.23
N MET A 3 23.49 4.43 -34.39
CA MET A 3 23.34 5.81 -33.95
C MET A 3 23.45 5.80 -32.43
N THR A 4 24.59 6.22 -31.92
CA THR A 4 24.76 6.64 -30.53
C THR A 4 23.78 7.77 -30.28
N MET A 5 22.72 7.48 -29.51
CA MET A 5 21.87 8.50 -28.91
C MET A 5 22.79 9.48 -28.14
N PRO A 6 22.59 10.81 -28.24
CA PRO A 6 23.38 11.75 -27.46
C PRO A 6 23.21 11.42 -25.97
N GLU A 7 24.30 11.42 -25.19
CA GLU A 7 24.25 11.30 -23.73
C GLU A 7 23.24 12.32 -23.20
N GLU A 8 22.13 11.83 -22.66
CA GLU A 8 21.12 12.66 -22.00
C GLU A 8 21.78 13.31 -20.77
N ARG A 9 21.97 14.63 -20.81
CA ARG A 9 22.47 15.38 -19.66
C ARG A 9 21.44 15.31 -18.53
N LEU A 10 21.74 14.49 -17.52
CA LEU A 10 20.90 14.29 -16.32
C LEU A 10 20.69 15.55 -15.48
N VAL A 11 21.65 16.49 -15.54
CA VAL A 11 21.57 17.81 -14.89
C VAL A 11 21.93 18.88 -15.91
N ARG A 12 21.01 19.82 -16.15
CA ARG A 12 21.23 21.01 -16.98
C ARG A 12 21.57 22.19 -16.08
N ILE A 13 22.56 22.98 -16.49
CA ILE A 13 22.93 24.23 -15.82
C ILE A 13 22.47 25.41 -16.68
N GLU A 14 21.59 26.23 -16.14
CA GLU A 14 21.16 27.50 -16.74
C GLU A 14 21.66 28.67 -15.89
N ARG A 15 22.19 29.72 -16.52
CA ARG A 15 22.64 30.93 -15.82
C ARG A 15 21.58 32.01 -15.92
N LEU A 16 21.06 32.45 -14.78
CA LEU A 16 20.16 33.58 -14.66
C LEU A 16 20.90 34.71 -13.93
N GLY A 17 21.73 35.44 -14.68
CA GLY A 17 22.69 36.38 -14.10
C GLY A 17 23.70 35.66 -13.22
N GLU A 18 23.80 36.09 -11.96
CA GLU A 18 24.68 35.53 -10.93
C GLU A 18 24.15 34.26 -10.25
N ILE A 19 22.95 33.80 -10.60
CA ILE A 19 22.36 32.57 -10.04
C ILE A 19 22.41 31.45 -11.08
N ALA A 20 22.95 30.29 -10.71
CA ALA A 20 22.90 29.08 -11.51
C ALA A 20 21.67 28.24 -11.15
N VAL A 21 20.90 27.78 -12.13
CA VAL A 21 19.79 26.83 -11.95
C VAL A 21 20.24 25.45 -12.43
N LEU A 22 20.30 24.50 -11.50
CA LEU A 22 20.67 23.10 -11.71
C LEU A 22 19.38 22.27 -11.85
N THR A 23 18.94 22.05 -13.09
CA THR A 23 17.70 21.33 -13.38
C THR A 23 17.99 19.86 -13.64
N ILE A 24 17.59 19.01 -12.70
CA ILE A 24 17.61 17.54 -12.83
C ILE A 24 16.49 17.11 -13.79
N ASP A 25 16.80 16.25 -14.75
CA ASP A 25 15.82 15.73 -15.71
C ASP A 25 16.04 14.22 -15.93
N ARG A 26 15.46 13.40 -15.03
CA ARG A 26 15.52 11.94 -15.08
C ARG A 26 14.12 11.36 -14.86
N PRO A 27 13.25 11.34 -15.89
CA PRO A 27 11.89 10.84 -15.75
C PRO A 27 11.86 9.35 -15.36
N PRO A 28 10.76 8.87 -14.74
CA PRO A 28 9.55 9.62 -14.41
C PRO A 28 9.58 10.32 -13.04
N ALA A 29 10.58 10.04 -12.20
CA ALA A 29 10.56 10.34 -10.77
C ALA A 29 11.85 11.01 -10.23
N ASN A 30 12.80 11.33 -11.12
CA ASN A 30 14.09 11.94 -10.76
C ASN A 30 14.85 11.15 -9.68
N ALA A 31 14.73 9.81 -9.67
CA ALA A 31 15.30 8.98 -8.63
C ALA A 31 16.84 9.06 -8.63
N LEU A 32 17.44 9.16 -7.43
CA LEU A 32 18.87 9.37 -7.20
C LEU A 32 19.70 8.11 -7.51
N SER A 33 19.85 7.77 -8.79
CA SER A 33 20.83 6.78 -9.25
C SER A 33 22.25 7.28 -9.07
N GLN A 34 23.23 6.38 -9.07
CA GLN A 34 24.64 6.74 -8.98
C GLN A 34 25.03 7.75 -10.05
N SER A 35 24.55 7.55 -11.29
CA SER A 35 24.81 8.46 -12.41
C SER A 35 24.26 9.87 -12.17
N LEU A 36 23.07 9.99 -11.57
CA LEU A 36 22.47 11.28 -11.23
C LEU A 36 23.23 11.95 -10.06
N ARG A 37 23.63 11.17 -9.06
CA ARG A 37 24.46 11.68 -7.95
C ARG A 37 25.80 12.22 -8.48
N GLN A 38 26.45 11.51 -9.39
CA GLN A 38 27.67 11.97 -10.05
C GLN A 38 27.43 13.26 -10.85
N ALA A 39 26.38 13.30 -11.68
CA ALA A 39 26.06 14.49 -12.46
C ALA A 39 25.77 15.73 -11.59
N LEU A 40 25.14 15.54 -10.42
CA LEU A 40 24.97 16.60 -9.43
C LEU A 40 26.29 17.06 -8.83
N VAL A 41 27.20 16.13 -8.48
CA VAL A 41 28.55 16.47 -8.00
C VAL A 41 29.29 17.31 -9.01
N ASP A 42 29.28 16.91 -10.28
CA ASP A 42 29.98 17.63 -11.36
C ASP A 42 29.39 19.03 -11.56
N ALA A 43 28.06 19.16 -11.53
CA ALA A 43 27.38 20.44 -11.65
C ALA A 43 27.68 21.37 -10.45
N LEU A 44 27.68 20.85 -9.22
CA LEU A 44 28.01 21.60 -8.01
C LEU A 44 29.47 22.05 -8.01
N LYS A 45 30.41 21.20 -8.46
CA LYS A 45 31.82 21.59 -8.62
C LYS A 45 31.99 22.72 -9.64
N SER A 46 31.31 22.62 -10.79
CA SER A 46 31.32 23.70 -11.79
C SER A 46 30.77 25.01 -11.22
N VAL A 47 29.67 24.96 -10.46
CA VAL A 47 29.13 26.13 -9.75
C VAL A 47 30.14 26.70 -8.74
N LYS A 48 30.82 25.84 -7.98
CA LYS A 48 31.81 26.26 -6.97
C LYS A 48 32.97 27.03 -7.59
N GLU A 49 33.50 26.55 -8.71
CA GLU A 49 34.67 27.11 -9.41
C GLU A 49 34.36 28.40 -10.19
N ASP A 50 33.11 28.62 -10.57
CA ASP A 50 32.71 29.78 -11.39
C ASP A 50 32.56 31.06 -10.58
N ALA A 51 33.53 31.97 -10.67
CA ALA A 51 33.53 33.25 -9.95
C ALA A 51 32.36 34.19 -10.31
N HIS A 52 31.66 33.97 -11.43
CA HIS A 52 30.50 34.78 -11.83
C HIS A 52 29.19 34.33 -11.18
N ILE A 53 29.18 33.14 -10.55
CA ILE A 53 28.02 32.60 -9.86
C ILE A 53 28.12 32.93 -8.36
N ALA A 54 27.12 33.61 -7.83
CA ALA A 54 26.97 33.97 -6.44
C ALA A 54 26.06 33.01 -5.64
N GLY A 55 25.23 32.20 -6.31
CA GLY A 55 24.35 31.22 -5.67
C GLY A 55 23.76 30.21 -6.66
N ALA A 56 23.13 29.15 -6.15
CA ALA A 56 22.54 28.13 -7.02
C ALA A 56 21.16 27.63 -6.57
N VAL A 57 20.28 27.34 -7.52
CA VAL A 57 18.99 26.70 -7.32
C VAL A 57 19.06 25.26 -7.81
N ILE A 58 18.68 24.29 -6.97
CA ILE A 58 18.46 22.89 -7.37
C ILE A 58 16.98 22.73 -7.69
N ALA A 59 16.68 22.34 -8.92
CA ALA A 59 15.34 22.17 -9.45
C ALA A 59 15.21 20.83 -10.20
N CYS A 60 13.98 20.47 -10.57
CA CYS A 60 13.70 19.26 -11.35
C CYS A 60 12.75 19.58 -12.50
N ALA A 61 12.90 18.86 -13.60
CA ALA A 61 11.90 18.78 -14.66
C ALA A 61 10.87 17.68 -14.36
N GLY A 62 9.77 17.67 -15.11
CA GLY A 62 8.73 16.65 -15.01
C GLY A 62 7.74 16.90 -13.88
N ARG A 63 7.10 15.83 -13.39
CA ARG A 63 5.92 15.92 -12.50
C ARG A 63 6.26 16.11 -11.03
N THR A 64 7.53 16.02 -10.66
CA THR A 64 7.96 15.92 -9.28
C THR A 64 9.38 16.43 -9.13
N PHE A 65 9.74 16.90 -7.93
CA PHE A 65 11.13 16.97 -7.50
C PHE A 65 11.73 15.55 -7.41
N ILE A 66 12.81 15.36 -6.68
CA ILE A 66 13.41 14.05 -6.45
C ILE A 66 12.48 13.20 -5.56
N ALA A 67 11.97 12.09 -6.08
CA ALA A 67 11.06 11.19 -5.36
C ALA A 67 11.76 9.98 -4.71
N GLY A 68 12.99 10.18 -4.23
CA GLY A 68 13.75 9.20 -3.45
C GLY A 68 15.00 8.65 -4.14
N ALA A 69 15.57 7.61 -3.52
CA ALA A 69 16.72 6.88 -4.04
C ALA A 69 16.33 5.93 -5.18
N GLU A 70 17.33 5.52 -5.97
CA GLU A 70 17.18 4.37 -6.85
C GLU A 70 17.16 3.09 -6.00
N ILE A 71 15.98 2.51 -5.79
CA ILE A 71 15.79 1.41 -4.82
C ILE A 71 16.58 0.16 -5.22
N SER A 72 16.83 -0.05 -6.52
CA SER A 72 17.65 -1.17 -6.99
C SER A 72 19.13 -1.03 -6.61
N GLU A 73 19.61 0.18 -6.31
CA GLU A 73 20.98 0.47 -5.86
C GLU A 73 21.15 0.39 -4.34
N LEU A 74 20.06 0.25 -3.56
CA LEU A 74 20.15 0.24 -2.10
C LEU A 74 21.02 -0.91 -1.58
N GLY A 75 21.99 -0.58 -0.74
CA GLY A 75 22.94 -1.54 -0.16
C GLY A 75 24.15 -1.84 -1.04
N GLN A 76 24.22 -1.29 -2.26
CA GLN A 76 25.38 -1.43 -3.11
C GLN A 76 26.45 -0.36 -2.76
N PRO A 77 27.75 -0.69 -2.82
CA PRO A 77 28.85 0.24 -2.53
C PRO A 77 29.13 1.16 -3.74
N LEU A 78 28.14 1.97 -4.13
CA LEU A 78 28.20 2.84 -5.30
C LEU A 78 28.53 4.29 -4.92
N GLU A 79 29.66 4.79 -5.40
CA GLU A 79 30.10 6.18 -5.20
C GLU A 79 29.78 7.08 -6.40
N PRO A 80 29.49 8.38 -6.21
CA PRO A 80 29.39 9.05 -4.92
C PRO A 80 28.11 8.66 -4.19
N GLY A 81 28.20 8.40 -2.89
CA GLY A 81 27.04 8.22 -2.02
C GLY A 81 26.24 9.51 -1.83
N LEU A 82 24.97 9.43 -1.46
CA LEU A 82 24.17 10.63 -1.17
C LEU A 82 24.75 11.51 -0.04
N PRO A 83 25.33 10.97 1.05
CA PRO A 83 26.00 11.78 2.06
C PRO A 83 27.11 12.70 1.50
N GLU A 84 27.86 12.23 0.50
CA GLU A 84 28.90 13.04 -0.16
C GLU A 84 28.29 14.21 -0.95
N VAL A 85 27.21 13.96 -1.70
CA VAL A 85 26.48 15.00 -2.44
C VAL A 85 25.97 16.08 -1.49
N LEU A 86 25.35 15.69 -0.37
CA LEU A 86 24.79 16.61 0.61
C LEU A 86 25.88 17.43 1.31
N SER A 87 27.01 16.79 1.66
CA SER A 87 28.17 17.49 2.19
C SER A 87 28.73 18.52 1.20
N LEU A 88 28.75 18.22 -0.11
CA LEU A 88 29.15 19.18 -1.13
C LEU A 88 28.19 20.37 -1.25
N ILE A 89 26.88 20.14 -1.11
CA ILE A 89 25.88 21.23 -1.08
C ILE A 89 26.10 22.14 0.14
N GLU A 90 26.28 21.56 1.33
CA GLU A 90 26.49 22.32 2.58
C GLU A 90 27.84 23.07 2.59
N ASN A 91 28.86 22.55 1.90
CA ASN A 91 30.21 23.11 1.81
C ASN A 91 30.55 23.72 0.44
N LEU A 92 29.52 24.16 -0.29
CA LEU A 92 29.67 24.75 -1.62
C LEU A 92 30.42 26.09 -1.57
N GLY A 93 30.32 26.82 -0.46
CA GLY A 93 30.85 28.18 -0.31
C GLY A 93 29.95 29.26 -0.95
N LYS A 94 28.79 28.85 -1.49
CA LYS A 94 27.77 29.72 -2.10
C LYS A 94 26.40 29.29 -1.60
N PRO A 95 25.46 30.21 -1.33
CA PRO A 95 24.10 29.86 -0.91
C PRO A 95 23.37 29.04 -1.95
N THR A 96 22.58 28.09 -1.47
CA THR A 96 21.78 27.19 -2.31
C THR A 96 20.29 27.25 -1.95
N ALA A 97 19.42 27.08 -2.95
CA ALA A 97 17.99 26.95 -2.74
C ALA A 97 17.45 25.69 -3.43
N ALA A 98 16.55 24.95 -2.79
CA ALA A 98 15.79 23.88 -3.44
C ALA A 98 14.43 24.40 -3.89
N ALA A 99 14.08 24.23 -5.16
CA ALA A 99 12.77 24.54 -5.72
C ALA A 99 11.94 23.26 -5.85
N LEU A 100 10.98 23.07 -4.94
CA LEU A 100 10.21 21.85 -4.75
C LEU A 100 8.85 21.95 -5.45
N HIS A 101 8.53 20.98 -6.31
CA HIS A 101 7.20 20.80 -6.90
C HIS A 101 6.80 19.32 -6.88
N GLY A 102 5.50 19.03 -6.97
CA GLY A 102 5.00 17.66 -6.89
C GLY A 102 5.42 16.97 -5.58
N THR A 103 6.31 15.98 -5.63
CA THR A 103 6.79 15.29 -4.42
C THR A 103 8.31 15.41 -4.21
N ALA A 104 8.73 15.69 -2.98
CA ALA A 104 10.12 15.62 -2.55
C ALA A 104 10.22 14.58 -1.44
N LEU A 105 10.71 13.38 -1.77
CA LEU A 105 10.61 12.21 -0.87
C LEU A 105 11.98 11.60 -0.60
N GLY A 106 12.15 11.12 0.63
CA GLY A 106 13.35 10.40 1.08
C GLY A 106 14.62 11.18 0.78
N GLY A 107 15.59 10.54 0.11
CA GLY A 107 16.82 11.19 -0.34
C GLY A 107 16.61 12.51 -1.12
N GLY A 108 15.49 12.68 -1.82
CA GLY A 108 15.15 13.94 -2.46
C GLY A 108 14.85 15.07 -1.47
N PHE A 109 14.14 14.77 -0.39
CA PHE A 109 13.96 15.74 0.68
C PHE A 109 15.26 15.94 1.47
N GLU A 110 16.12 14.92 1.61
CA GLU A 110 17.45 15.08 2.20
C GLU A 110 18.35 16.05 1.40
N VAL A 111 18.28 16.03 0.06
CA VAL A 111 18.92 17.04 -0.80
C VAL A 111 18.39 18.44 -0.49
N ALA A 112 17.06 18.60 -0.38
CA ALA A 112 16.45 19.88 -0.04
C ALA A 112 16.83 20.39 1.36
N LEU A 113 16.96 19.48 2.33
CA LEU A 113 17.37 19.79 3.69
C LEU A 113 18.84 20.23 3.78
N ALA A 114 19.69 19.79 2.85
CA ALA A 114 21.08 20.25 2.74
C ALA A 114 21.23 21.64 2.11
N CYS A 115 20.24 22.11 1.35
CA CYS A 115 20.25 23.46 0.79
C CYS A 115 20.15 24.55 1.89
N THR A 116 20.59 25.78 1.58
CA THR A 116 20.39 26.92 2.49
C THR A 116 18.91 27.26 2.66
N PHE A 117 18.17 27.30 1.55
CA PHE A 117 16.74 27.61 1.49
C PHE A 117 15.93 26.51 0.77
N ARG A 118 14.65 26.38 1.10
CA ARG A 118 13.68 25.47 0.49
C ARG A 118 12.41 26.25 0.14
N ILE A 119 12.08 26.28 -1.14
CA ILE A 119 10.91 26.97 -1.69
C ILE A 119 10.02 25.91 -2.32
N ALA A 120 8.76 25.84 -1.93
CA ALA A 120 7.83 24.82 -2.43
C ALA A 120 6.67 25.43 -3.21
N GLY A 121 6.22 24.79 -4.27
CA GLY A 121 4.92 25.06 -4.87
C GLY A 121 3.78 24.68 -3.90
N ALA A 122 2.62 25.34 -4.04
CA ALA A 122 1.48 25.12 -3.14
C ALA A 122 0.95 23.66 -3.13
N ASP A 123 1.12 22.95 -4.24
CA ASP A 123 0.72 21.54 -4.41
C ASP A 123 1.78 20.54 -3.93
N ALA A 124 2.96 21.03 -3.53
CA ALA A 124 4.09 20.18 -3.18
C ALA A 124 3.84 19.40 -1.88
N LYS A 125 4.38 18.19 -1.82
CA LYS A 125 4.38 17.33 -0.63
C LYS A 125 5.80 16.84 -0.35
N ILE A 126 6.21 16.93 0.91
CA ILE A 126 7.51 16.44 1.39
C ILE A 126 7.34 15.18 2.24
N GLY A 127 8.36 14.33 2.33
CA GLY A 127 8.25 13.11 3.13
C GLY A 127 9.55 12.34 3.29
N LEU A 128 9.60 11.46 4.29
CA LEU A 128 10.68 10.51 4.55
C LEU A 128 10.09 9.08 4.67
N PRO A 129 9.66 8.47 3.55
CA PRO A 129 8.89 7.22 3.53
C PRO A 129 9.73 5.94 3.71
N GLU A 130 11.00 6.06 4.07
CA GLU A 130 11.96 4.95 4.18
C GLU A 130 11.46 3.78 5.05
N VAL A 131 10.70 4.05 6.10
CA VAL A 131 10.12 3.01 6.98
C VAL A 131 9.23 2.01 6.23
N THR A 132 8.65 2.41 5.10
CA THR A 132 7.85 1.52 4.25
C THR A 132 8.70 0.45 3.54
N LEU A 133 10.02 0.66 3.47
CA LEU A 133 11.02 -0.28 2.93
C LEU A 133 11.83 -0.98 4.04
N GLY A 134 11.41 -0.83 5.30
CA GLY A 134 12.11 -1.42 6.46
C GLY A 134 13.42 -0.71 6.81
N ILE A 135 13.62 0.51 6.31
CA ILE A 135 14.82 1.33 6.57
C ILE A 135 14.42 2.67 7.19
N LEU A 136 15.40 3.49 7.52
CA LEU A 136 15.24 4.87 7.95
C LEU A 136 15.94 5.79 6.93
N PRO A 137 15.72 7.12 6.96
CA PRO A 137 16.59 8.05 6.24
C PRO A 137 18.07 7.78 6.56
N GLY A 138 18.94 7.87 5.56
CA GLY A 138 20.33 7.41 5.67
C GLY A 138 21.39 8.44 5.26
N SER A 139 20.97 9.68 5.01
CA SER A 139 21.84 10.79 4.56
C SER A 139 21.56 12.08 5.34
N GLY A 140 21.00 11.98 6.53
CA GLY A 140 20.74 13.02 7.52
C GLY A 140 19.29 13.48 7.59
N GLY A 141 18.33 12.76 7.03
CA GLY A 141 16.91 13.11 7.07
C GLY A 141 16.36 13.18 8.49
N THR A 142 16.64 12.19 9.36
CA THR A 142 16.19 12.22 10.77
C THR A 142 16.92 13.30 11.56
N VAL A 143 18.21 13.52 11.26
CA VAL A 143 19.03 14.53 11.95
C VAL A 143 18.56 15.95 11.61
N ARG A 144 18.51 16.28 10.31
CA ARG A 144 18.17 17.63 9.84
C ARG A 144 16.74 18.02 10.21
N THR A 145 15.78 17.10 10.10
CA THR A 145 14.38 17.36 10.51
C THR A 145 14.24 17.55 12.01
N THR A 146 14.95 16.76 12.82
CA THR A 146 14.95 16.93 14.29
C THR A 146 15.52 18.29 14.71
N TRP A 147 16.55 18.76 14.01
CA TRP A 147 17.18 20.05 14.28
C TRP A 147 16.34 21.24 13.82
N LEU A 148 15.66 21.11 12.68
CA LEU A 148 14.80 22.15 12.10
C LEU A 148 13.44 22.29 12.79
N ALA A 149 12.81 21.16 13.11
CA ALA A 149 11.38 21.10 13.44
C ALA A 149 11.05 20.28 14.70
N GLY A 150 12.07 19.78 15.41
CA GLY A 150 11.91 18.99 16.64
C GLY A 150 11.56 17.52 16.39
N ALA A 151 11.67 16.71 17.46
CA ALA A 151 11.51 15.26 17.38
C ALA A 151 10.10 14.80 16.98
N GLU A 152 9.04 15.45 17.45
CA GLU A 152 7.66 15.07 17.09
C GLU A 152 7.44 15.17 15.57
N THR A 153 7.92 16.26 14.96
CA THR A 153 7.85 16.45 13.51
C THR A 153 8.69 15.42 12.77
N ALA A 154 9.92 15.15 13.26
CA ALA A 154 10.80 14.15 12.66
C ALA A 154 10.19 12.74 12.72
N LEU A 155 9.61 12.35 13.86
CA LEU A 155 8.91 11.06 14.05
C LEU A 155 7.66 10.98 13.19
N ARG A 156 6.89 12.07 13.07
CA ARG A 156 5.75 12.14 12.17
C ARG A 156 6.18 11.88 10.72
N LEU A 157 7.28 12.49 10.28
CA LEU A 157 7.73 12.40 8.89
C LEU A 157 8.42 11.06 8.57
N ALA A 158 9.41 10.67 9.39
CA ALA A 158 10.25 9.51 9.15
C ALA A 158 9.71 8.22 9.79
N GLY A 159 8.99 8.30 10.91
CA GLY A 159 8.49 7.12 11.63
C GLY A 159 7.21 6.54 11.06
N SER A 160 6.39 7.36 10.40
CA SER A 160 5.13 6.93 9.77
C SER A 160 5.22 6.79 8.24
N GLY A 161 6.22 7.42 7.62
CA GLY A 161 6.35 7.56 6.18
C GLY A 161 5.27 8.42 5.51
N ALA A 162 4.52 9.20 6.30
CA ALA A 162 3.50 10.11 5.80
C ALA A 162 4.13 11.26 4.99
N MET A 163 3.34 11.78 4.05
CA MET A 163 3.67 12.98 3.30
C MET A 163 3.04 14.21 3.96
N MET A 164 3.78 15.31 4.04
CA MET A 164 3.35 16.58 4.59
C MET A 164 3.12 17.60 3.47
N PRO A 165 1.93 18.21 3.36
CA PRO A 165 1.68 19.31 2.43
C PRO A 165 2.60 20.52 2.68
N ALA A 166 2.87 21.31 1.63
CA ALA A 166 3.75 22.48 1.71
C ALA A 166 3.35 23.48 2.81
N ALA A 167 2.05 23.74 3.00
CA ALA A 167 1.57 24.65 4.04
C ALA A 167 1.95 24.17 5.47
N ASP A 168 1.78 22.88 5.74
CA ASP A 168 2.15 22.28 7.02
C ASP A 168 3.67 22.23 7.21
N ALA A 169 4.41 21.98 6.12
CA ALA A 169 5.86 21.99 6.13
C ALA A 169 6.42 23.39 6.43
N LEU A 170 5.78 24.45 5.92
CA LEU A 170 6.13 25.83 6.22
C LEU A 170 5.88 26.13 7.70
N ALA A 171 4.71 25.78 8.21
CA ALA A 171 4.36 25.96 9.63
C ALA A 171 5.31 25.21 10.58
N ALA A 172 5.83 24.06 10.16
CA ALA A 172 6.80 23.27 10.91
C ALA A 172 8.26 23.76 10.79
N GLY A 173 8.55 24.75 9.93
CA GLY A 173 9.92 25.24 9.68
C GLY A 173 10.77 24.29 8.82
N LEU A 174 10.13 23.35 8.11
CA LEU A 174 10.81 22.42 7.20
C LEU A 174 11.02 23.01 5.80
N ILE A 175 10.28 24.06 5.43
CA ILE A 175 10.51 24.87 4.24
C ILE A 175 10.44 26.36 4.60
N ASP A 176 11.04 27.21 3.78
CA ASP A 176 11.19 28.64 4.06
C ASP A 176 10.12 29.50 3.36
N LEU A 177 9.57 29.02 2.24
CA LEU A 177 8.58 29.75 1.45
C LEU A 177 7.67 28.79 0.68
N VAL A 178 6.38 29.10 0.63
CA VAL A 178 5.46 28.56 -0.38
C VAL A 178 5.29 29.59 -1.48
N ALA A 179 5.66 29.22 -2.71
CA ALA A 179 5.64 30.10 -3.87
C ALA A 179 4.21 30.33 -4.38
N ASP A 180 3.91 31.57 -4.74
CA ASP A 180 2.75 31.94 -5.55
C ASP A 180 3.15 31.84 -7.04
N GLY A 181 3.01 30.65 -7.61
CA GLY A 181 3.42 30.33 -8.98
C GLY A 181 4.66 29.43 -9.06
N ASP A 182 5.62 29.77 -9.91
CA ASP A 182 6.80 28.95 -10.18
C ASP A 182 7.80 28.95 -9.01
N PRO A 183 8.07 27.81 -8.35
CA PRO A 183 9.03 27.72 -7.25
C PRO A 183 10.47 28.03 -7.69
N VAL A 184 10.84 27.84 -8.96
CA VAL A 184 12.19 28.15 -9.45
C VAL A 184 12.40 29.66 -9.49
N ALA A 185 11.48 30.40 -10.10
CA ALA A 185 11.51 31.86 -10.11
C ALA A 185 11.55 32.45 -8.70
N ALA A 186 10.72 31.94 -7.79
CA ALA A 186 10.70 32.36 -6.39
C ALA A 186 12.02 32.06 -5.66
N ALA A 187 12.65 30.90 -5.90
CA ALA A 187 13.94 30.55 -5.33
C ALA A 187 15.08 31.47 -5.82
N VAL A 188 15.10 31.80 -7.11
CA VAL A 188 16.05 32.76 -7.69
C VAL A 188 15.89 34.13 -7.05
N GLN A 189 14.65 34.63 -6.95
CA GLN A 189 14.37 35.93 -6.34
C GLN A 189 14.79 35.99 -4.87
N LEU A 190 14.50 34.93 -4.11
CA LEU A 190 14.90 34.82 -2.70
C LEU A 190 16.42 34.87 -2.56
N LEU A 191 17.16 34.07 -3.35
CA LEU A 191 18.63 34.05 -3.30
C LEU A 191 19.21 35.42 -3.60
N ARG A 192 18.75 36.09 -4.67
CA ARG A 192 19.22 37.45 -5.02
C ARG A 192 19.02 38.43 -3.88
N SER A 193 17.84 38.42 -3.27
CA SER A 193 17.51 39.31 -2.16
C SER A 193 18.40 39.07 -0.94
N ARG A 194 18.61 37.80 -0.56
CA ARG A 194 19.45 37.42 0.60
C ARG A 194 20.93 37.69 0.38
N ILE A 195 21.44 37.45 -0.83
CA ILE A 195 22.82 37.79 -1.23
C ILE A 195 23.03 39.31 -1.17
N ALA A 196 22.13 40.09 -1.76
CA ALA A 196 22.24 41.55 -1.77
C ALA A 196 22.19 42.15 -0.35
N ALA A 197 21.40 41.54 0.55
CA ALA A 197 21.31 41.92 1.95
C ALA A 197 22.46 41.40 2.83
N ASN A 198 23.35 40.55 2.30
CA ASN A 198 24.34 39.80 3.06
C ASN A 198 23.73 39.04 4.27
N ASP A 199 22.53 38.49 4.06
CA ASP A 199 21.72 37.81 5.07
C ASP A 199 21.55 36.34 4.68
N ILE A 200 22.64 35.58 4.85
CA ILE A 200 22.70 34.17 4.49
C ILE A 200 23.00 33.36 5.74
N PRO A 201 22.08 32.48 6.17
CA PRO A 201 22.36 31.61 7.30
C PRO A 201 23.47 30.63 6.93
N ALA A 202 24.30 30.26 7.90
CA ALA A 202 25.23 29.15 7.75
C ALA A 202 24.45 27.86 7.40
N ALA A 203 25.11 26.93 6.71
CA ALA A 203 24.54 25.61 6.47
C ALA A 203 24.12 24.95 7.78
N LEU A 204 23.10 24.08 7.73
CA LEU A 204 22.53 23.46 8.94
C LEU A 204 23.58 22.66 9.73
N SER A 205 24.56 22.06 9.07
CA SER A 205 25.69 21.38 9.72
C SER A 205 26.60 22.31 10.53
N HIS A 206 26.61 23.61 10.24
CA HIS A 206 27.53 24.61 10.81
C HIS A 206 26.85 25.62 11.74
N ARG A 207 25.53 25.54 11.93
CA ARG A 207 24.77 26.45 12.80
C ARG A 207 24.51 25.84 14.17
N SER A 208 24.40 26.71 15.18
CA SER A 208 23.80 26.32 16.46
C SER A 208 22.38 25.78 16.22
N ARG A 209 22.00 24.78 17.00
CA ARG A 209 20.68 24.16 16.86
C ARG A 209 19.56 25.21 17.01
N PRO A 210 18.67 25.35 16.02
CA PRO A 210 17.60 26.36 16.07
C PRO A 210 16.57 26.12 17.18
N ILE A 211 16.31 24.85 17.51
CA ILE A 211 15.31 24.43 18.50
C ILE A 211 16.01 23.85 19.73
N ALA A 212 15.72 24.42 20.91
CA ALA A 212 16.20 23.91 22.18
C ALA A 212 15.59 22.53 22.53
N VAL A 213 16.36 21.71 23.23
CA VAL A 213 15.93 20.38 23.69
C VAL A 213 15.27 20.51 25.04
N ASP A 214 14.09 19.91 25.17
CA ASP A 214 13.42 19.70 26.45
C ASP A 214 13.57 18.21 26.84
N PRO A 215 14.40 17.87 27.86
CA PRO A 215 14.63 16.49 28.28
C PRO A 215 13.37 15.77 28.78
N ASP A 216 12.46 16.47 29.45
CA ASP A 216 11.23 15.87 30.00
C ASP A 216 10.26 15.54 28.86
N ARG A 217 10.12 16.47 27.92
CA ARG A 217 9.35 16.24 26.69
C ARG A 217 9.96 15.10 25.87
N LEU A 218 11.28 14.99 25.82
CA LEU A 218 11.97 13.91 25.12
C LEU A 218 11.65 12.52 25.71
N GLY A 219 11.68 12.40 27.04
CA GLY A 219 11.29 11.17 27.73
C GLY A 219 9.84 10.78 27.45
N SER A 220 8.93 11.75 27.53
CA SER A 220 7.51 11.55 27.23
C SER A 220 7.26 11.07 25.78
N ILE A 221 7.94 11.68 24.80
CA ILE A 221 7.87 11.25 23.40
C ILE A 221 8.37 9.82 23.25
N ALA A 222 9.53 9.48 23.84
CA ALA A 222 10.11 8.14 23.77
C ALA A 222 9.15 7.09 24.34
N ASP A 223 8.61 7.32 25.54
CA ASP A 223 7.68 6.41 26.21
C ASP A 223 6.37 6.26 25.44
N GLY A 224 5.87 7.37 24.88
CA GLY A 224 4.65 7.37 24.06
C GLY A 224 4.83 6.56 22.78
N GLN A 225 5.95 6.74 22.07
CA GLN A 225 6.23 6.02 20.84
C GLN A 225 6.50 4.53 21.09
N ARG A 226 7.34 4.18 22.08
CA ARG A 226 7.69 2.77 22.37
C ARG A 226 6.46 1.88 22.63
N LYS A 227 5.36 2.46 23.12
CA LYS A 227 4.09 1.73 23.34
C LYS A 227 3.33 1.39 22.04
N THR A 228 3.62 2.07 20.93
CA THR A 228 2.89 1.92 19.66
C THR A 228 3.72 1.24 18.57
N LEU A 229 5.04 1.13 18.75
CA LEU A 229 5.95 0.49 17.80
C LEU A 229 5.63 -1.01 17.64
N LYS A 230 5.56 -1.46 16.39
CA LYS A 230 5.26 -2.85 16.01
C LYS A 230 6.33 -3.48 15.12
N SER A 231 7.37 -2.72 14.76
CA SER A 231 8.43 -3.15 13.86
C SER A 231 9.75 -2.42 14.13
N ARG A 232 10.84 -2.96 13.61
CA ARG A 232 12.21 -2.48 13.87
C ARG A 232 12.54 -1.16 13.17
N ALA A 233 11.98 -0.88 12.00
CA ALA A 233 12.35 0.34 11.26
C ALA A 233 11.89 1.63 11.96
N PRO A 234 10.62 1.76 12.41
CA PRO A 234 10.21 2.89 13.23
C PRO A 234 10.95 2.99 14.57
N GLU A 235 11.39 1.86 15.15
CA GLU A 235 12.25 1.87 16.34
C GLU A 235 13.62 2.50 16.06
N ARG A 236 14.27 2.12 14.94
CA ARG A 236 15.53 2.75 14.51
C ARG A 236 15.35 4.24 14.23
N VAL A 237 14.22 4.65 13.66
CA VAL A 237 13.90 6.09 13.49
C VAL A 237 13.82 6.78 14.85
N LEU A 238 13.12 6.19 15.82
CA LEU A 238 13.04 6.74 17.17
C LEU A 238 14.44 6.89 17.78
N ASP A 239 15.24 5.83 17.74
CA ASP A 239 16.60 5.85 18.29
C ASP A 239 17.47 6.94 17.61
N SER A 240 17.40 7.08 16.28
CA SER A 240 18.11 8.12 15.54
C SER A 240 17.67 9.54 15.94
N VAL A 241 16.35 9.77 16.08
CA VAL A 241 15.79 11.06 16.49
C VAL A 241 16.18 11.41 17.93
N LEU A 242 16.12 10.45 18.86
CA LEU A 242 16.54 10.65 20.25
C LEU A 242 18.04 10.94 20.35
N PHE A 243 18.86 10.25 19.55
CA PHE A 243 20.30 10.49 19.49
C PHE A 243 20.61 11.88 18.95
N ALA A 244 19.97 12.28 17.85
CA ALA A 244 20.10 13.63 17.27
C ALA A 244 19.68 14.76 18.22
N GLN A 245 18.88 14.45 19.26
CA GLN A 245 18.51 15.42 20.28
C GLN A 245 19.65 15.74 21.25
N SER A 246 20.52 14.78 21.57
CA SER A 246 21.47 14.90 22.67
C SER A 246 22.95 14.96 22.24
N GLN A 247 23.22 14.77 20.96
CA GLN A 247 24.57 14.63 20.42
C GLN A 247 24.89 15.73 19.40
N SER A 248 26.17 15.84 19.02
CA SER A 248 26.58 16.77 17.95
C SER A 248 25.95 16.37 16.61
N PHE A 249 25.82 17.33 15.69
CA PHE A 249 25.28 17.09 14.36
C PHE A 249 26.05 15.99 13.61
N GLU A 250 27.38 16.03 13.66
CA GLU A 250 28.27 15.05 13.03
C GLU A 250 28.10 13.65 13.63
N ALA A 251 28.07 13.54 14.97
CA ALA A 251 27.85 12.26 15.63
C ALA A 251 26.46 11.68 15.29
N ALA A 252 25.44 12.54 15.20
CA ALA A 252 24.10 12.13 14.83
C ALA A 252 24.01 11.62 13.38
N LEU A 253 24.70 12.27 12.43
CA LEU A 253 24.78 11.77 11.05
C LEU A 253 25.47 10.40 10.98
N ALA A 254 26.57 10.22 11.71
CA ALA A 254 27.26 8.93 11.76
C ALA A 254 26.39 7.82 12.37
N HIS A 255 25.65 8.13 13.43
CA HIS A 255 24.73 7.19 14.08
C HIS A 255 23.56 6.79 13.17
N GLU A 256 22.90 7.77 12.53
CA GLU A 256 21.84 7.50 11.56
C GLU A 256 22.36 6.61 10.43
N ARG A 257 23.56 6.90 9.89
CA ARG A 257 24.15 6.12 8.82
C ARG A 257 24.42 4.67 9.23
N ALA A 258 24.88 4.44 10.46
CA ALA A 258 25.11 3.09 10.97
C ALA A 258 23.79 2.30 11.07
N LEU A 259 22.75 2.90 11.64
CA LEU A 259 21.41 2.30 11.71
C LEU A 259 20.84 2.01 10.32
N PHE A 260 21.05 2.91 9.36
CA PHE A 260 20.62 2.73 7.98
C PHE A 260 21.26 1.51 7.33
N LEU A 261 22.59 1.36 7.46
CA LEU A 261 23.31 0.23 6.88
C LEU A 261 22.88 -1.11 7.50
N GLU A 262 22.68 -1.15 8.82
CA GLU A 262 22.12 -2.32 9.51
C GLU A 262 20.72 -2.65 8.97
N ALA A 263 19.86 -1.64 8.80
CA ALA A 263 18.51 -1.84 8.30
C ALA A 263 18.48 -2.35 6.86
N VAL A 264 19.29 -1.78 5.97
CA VAL A 264 19.40 -2.18 4.57
C VAL A 264 19.84 -3.64 4.42
N ALA A 265 20.73 -4.11 5.29
CA ALA A 265 21.21 -5.48 5.32
C ALA A 265 20.21 -6.49 5.93
N SER A 266 19.15 -6.00 6.58
CA SER A 266 18.19 -6.89 7.26
C SER A 266 17.30 -7.67 6.29
N PRO A 267 16.93 -8.93 6.62
CA PRO A 267 15.99 -9.72 5.81
C PRO A 267 14.63 -9.04 5.65
N ALA A 268 14.15 -8.36 6.69
CA ALA A 268 12.89 -7.60 6.65
C ALA A 268 12.92 -6.48 5.60
N SER A 269 14.03 -5.73 5.50
CA SER A 269 14.16 -4.72 4.44
C SER A 269 14.23 -5.36 3.05
N ALA A 270 14.96 -6.47 2.88
CA ALA A 270 15.01 -7.17 1.61
C ALA A 270 13.61 -7.63 1.14
N ALA A 271 12.80 -8.15 2.06
CA ALA A 271 11.41 -8.54 1.82
C ALA A 271 10.49 -7.36 1.45
N LEU A 272 10.62 -6.23 2.15
CA LEU A 272 9.84 -5.02 1.84
C LEU A 272 10.26 -4.38 0.51
N ARG A 273 11.55 -4.42 0.14
CA ARG A 273 12.04 -3.99 -1.18
C ARG A 273 11.51 -4.91 -2.29
N HIS A 274 11.47 -6.22 -2.06
CA HIS A 274 10.81 -7.17 -2.98
C HIS A 274 9.36 -6.77 -3.21
N LEU A 275 8.60 -6.54 -2.13
CA LEU A 275 7.20 -6.13 -2.23
C LEU A 275 7.01 -4.81 -2.98
N PHE A 276 7.89 -3.83 -2.79
CA PHE A 276 7.84 -2.57 -3.53
C PHE A 276 7.90 -2.79 -5.06
N PHE A 277 8.82 -3.65 -5.52
CA PHE A 277 8.92 -3.98 -6.94
C PHE A 277 7.76 -4.86 -7.41
N ALA A 278 7.35 -5.83 -6.59
CA ALA A 278 6.23 -6.72 -6.88
C ALA A 278 4.91 -5.96 -7.06
N GLU A 279 4.59 -5.05 -6.14
CA GLU A 279 3.37 -4.21 -6.18
C GLU A 279 3.35 -3.33 -7.45
N ARG A 280 4.49 -2.75 -7.84
CA ARG A 280 4.62 -1.97 -9.08
C ARG A 280 4.50 -2.83 -10.33
N ALA A 281 5.09 -4.02 -10.33
CA ALA A 281 4.99 -4.96 -11.45
C ALA A 281 3.55 -5.44 -11.64
N ALA A 282 2.87 -5.81 -10.55
CA ALA A 282 1.47 -6.21 -10.57
C ALA A 282 0.56 -5.07 -11.10
N ALA A 283 0.73 -3.84 -10.60
CA ALA A 283 -0.06 -2.67 -10.99
C ALA A 283 0.17 -2.16 -12.42
N ARG A 284 1.27 -2.59 -13.08
CA ARG A 284 1.47 -2.36 -14.52
C ARG A 284 0.64 -3.30 -15.38
N GLY A 285 0.24 -4.47 -14.85
CA GLY A 285 -0.53 -5.47 -15.60
C GLY A 285 0.29 -6.05 -16.76
N VAL A 286 -0.38 -6.45 -17.84
CA VAL A 286 0.27 -6.80 -19.11
C VAL A 286 0.41 -5.52 -19.93
N GLU A 287 1.64 -4.99 -20.07
CA GLU A 287 1.90 -3.79 -20.86
C GLU A 287 1.91 -4.11 -22.35
N ASP A 288 0.74 -4.06 -22.98
CA ASP A 288 0.65 -3.84 -24.42
C ASP A 288 0.47 -2.34 -24.70
N LYS A 289 1.50 -1.72 -25.28
CA LYS A 289 1.49 -0.29 -25.64
C LYS A 289 0.65 -0.01 -26.90
N SER A 290 0.35 -1.02 -27.71
CA SER A 290 -0.45 -0.88 -28.92
C SER A 290 -1.95 -0.76 -28.64
N VAL A 291 -2.39 -1.18 -27.46
CA VAL A 291 -3.79 -1.19 -27.05
C VAL A 291 -4.09 0.02 -26.16
N SER A 292 -5.17 0.76 -26.40
CA SER A 292 -5.59 1.87 -25.51
C SER A 292 -6.64 1.40 -24.52
N ALA A 293 -6.62 1.95 -23.30
CA ALA A 293 -7.71 1.73 -22.34
C ALA A 293 -8.97 2.47 -22.82
N ARG A 294 -10.14 1.89 -22.57
CA ARG A 294 -11.43 2.55 -22.76
C ARG A 294 -11.63 3.63 -21.69
N GLN A 295 -12.37 4.67 -22.03
CA GLN A 295 -12.76 5.71 -21.07
C GLN A 295 -13.88 5.18 -20.18
N VAL A 296 -13.79 5.44 -18.87
CA VAL A 296 -14.80 5.06 -17.88
C VAL A 296 -15.12 6.27 -17.02
N GLU A 297 -16.36 6.71 -17.08
CA GLU A 297 -16.89 7.84 -16.30
C GLU A 297 -18.09 7.42 -15.46
N CYS A 298 -19.01 6.63 -16.03
CA CYS A 298 -20.21 6.14 -15.38
C CYS A 298 -20.10 4.63 -15.11
N VAL A 299 -20.30 4.26 -13.84
CA VAL A 299 -20.17 2.88 -13.37
C VAL A 299 -21.50 2.39 -12.79
N GLY A 300 -21.98 1.25 -13.27
CA GLY A 300 -23.11 0.55 -12.70
C GLY A 300 -22.69 -0.45 -11.63
N VAL A 301 -23.45 -0.58 -10.54
CA VAL A 301 -23.32 -1.62 -9.52
C VAL A 301 -24.65 -2.34 -9.34
N ILE A 302 -24.66 -3.66 -9.57
CA ILE A 302 -25.85 -4.51 -9.42
C ILE A 302 -25.78 -5.24 -8.08
N GLY A 303 -26.76 -4.96 -7.22
CA GLY A 303 -26.84 -5.43 -5.83
C GLY A 303 -26.46 -4.32 -4.83
N SER A 304 -27.29 -4.12 -3.80
CA SER A 304 -27.07 -3.17 -2.71
C SER A 304 -26.67 -3.84 -1.37
N GLY A 305 -26.29 -5.12 -1.44
CA GLY A 305 -25.72 -5.88 -0.33
C GLY A 305 -24.35 -5.36 0.13
N THR A 306 -23.71 -6.06 1.07
CA THR A 306 -22.44 -5.61 1.69
C THR A 306 -21.34 -5.32 0.67
N MET A 307 -21.16 -6.18 -0.33
CA MET A 307 -20.18 -5.97 -1.39
C MET A 307 -20.57 -4.82 -2.31
N GLY A 308 -21.80 -4.80 -2.80
CA GLY A 308 -22.31 -3.75 -3.68
C GLY A 308 -22.15 -2.34 -3.09
N ARG A 309 -22.49 -2.15 -1.80
CA ARG A 309 -22.26 -0.88 -1.09
C ARG A 309 -20.79 -0.49 -1.06
N GLY A 310 -19.92 -1.43 -0.70
CA GLY A 310 -18.49 -1.17 -0.62
C GLY A 310 -17.87 -0.86 -1.98
N ILE A 311 -18.34 -1.50 -3.05
CA ILE A 311 -17.92 -1.25 -4.42
C ILE A 311 -18.39 0.14 -4.87
N ALA A 312 -19.67 0.47 -4.65
CA ALA A 312 -20.21 1.79 -4.97
C ALA A 312 -19.45 2.91 -4.25
N MET A 313 -19.13 2.74 -2.97
CA MET A 313 -18.29 3.68 -2.22
C MET A 313 -16.87 3.77 -2.78
N ALA A 314 -16.25 2.67 -3.18
CA ALA A 314 -14.92 2.68 -3.78
C ALA A 314 -14.87 3.53 -5.05
N PHE A 315 -15.86 3.37 -5.94
CA PHE A 315 -15.98 4.18 -7.15
C PHE A 315 -16.30 5.65 -6.87
N ALA A 316 -17.24 5.94 -5.98
CA ALA A 316 -17.59 7.32 -5.61
C ALA A 316 -16.40 8.07 -4.96
N ASN A 317 -15.63 7.41 -4.11
CA ASN A 317 -14.40 7.97 -3.51
C ASN A 317 -13.36 8.39 -4.56
N ALA A 318 -13.35 7.73 -5.72
CA ALA A 318 -12.46 8.03 -6.84
C ALA A 318 -13.08 8.99 -7.88
N GLY A 319 -14.25 9.56 -7.57
CA GLY A 319 -14.93 10.57 -8.37
C GLY A 319 -15.65 10.03 -9.60
N PHE A 320 -16.00 8.73 -9.64
CA PHE A 320 -16.87 8.19 -10.69
C PHE A 320 -18.33 8.51 -10.40
N GLN A 321 -19.13 8.67 -11.46
CA GLN A 321 -20.59 8.61 -11.32
C GLN A 321 -20.98 7.16 -11.13
N VAL A 322 -21.83 6.87 -10.13
CA VAL A 322 -22.21 5.50 -9.79
C VAL A 322 -23.72 5.35 -9.87
N LEU A 323 -24.19 4.40 -10.67
CA LEU A 323 -25.57 3.95 -10.67
C LEU A 323 -25.68 2.66 -9.87
N ILE A 324 -26.64 2.57 -8.96
CA ILE A 324 -26.84 1.38 -8.12
C ILE A 324 -28.26 0.85 -8.25
N PHE A 325 -28.41 -0.46 -8.39
CA PHE A 325 -29.70 -1.14 -8.50
C PHE A 325 -29.74 -2.34 -7.57
N ASP A 326 -30.90 -2.60 -6.99
CA ASP A 326 -31.25 -3.86 -6.35
C ASP A 326 -32.67 -4.24 -6.76
N ALA A 327 -32.95 -5.54 -6.85
CA ALA A 327 -34.26 -6.03 -7.23
C ALA A 327 -35.33 -5.75 -6.15
N SER A 328 -34.92 -5.64 -4.88
CA SER A 328 -35.79 -5.19 -3.78
C SER A 328 -35.62 -3.68 -3.56
N PRO A 329 -36.69 -2.88 -3.72
CA PRO A 329 -36.66 -1.46 -3.36
C PRO A 329 -36.24 -1.22 -1.91
N GLU A 330 -36.69 -2.08 -0.99
CA GLU A 330 -36.35 -2.01 0.43
C GLU A 330 -34.86 -2.29 0.67
N ALA A 331 -34.29 -3.28 -0.03
CA ALA A 331 -32.86 -3.56 0.02
C ALA A 331 -32.04 -2.41 -0.58
N LEU A 332 -32.52 -1.78 -1.66
CA LEU A 332 -31.89 -0.61 -2.26
C LEU A 332 -31.87 0.57 -1.28
N GLU A 333 -33.00 0.88 -0.65
CA GLU A 333 -33.13 1.95 0.34
C GLU A 333 -32.22 1.71 1.55
N ALA A 334 -32.29 0.51 2.15
CA ALA A 334 -31.42 0.12 3.26
C ALA A 334 -29.94 0.18 2.86
N GLY A 335 -29.64 -0.18 1.62
CA GLY A 335 -28.30 -0.13 1.06
C GLY A 335 -27.73 1.30 1.01
N LEU A 336 -28.52 2.24 0.50
CA LEU A 336 -28.18 3.66 0.43
C LEU A 336 -28.03 4.29 1.82
N ALA A 337 -28.94 3.97 2.74
CA ALA A 337 -28.86 4.44 4.13
C ALA A 337 -27.56 3.97 4.80
N SER A 338 -27.14 2.73 4.56
CA SER A 338 -25.87 2.19 5.08
C SER A 338 -24.64 2.86 4.46
N ILE A 339 -24.69 3.24 3.18
CA ILE A 339 -23.64 4.03 2.52
C ILE A 339 -23.54 5.41 3.17
N ALA A 340 -24.66 6.12 3.31
CA ALA A 340 -24.70 7.46 3.94
C ALA A 340 -24.15 7.43 5.37
N GLY A 341 -24.63 6.50 6.21
CA GLY A 341 -24.13 6.34 7.57
C GLY A 341 -22.66 5.94 7.65
N SER A 342 -22.10 5.32 6.60
CA SER A 342 -20.66 5.03 6.54
C SER A 342 -19.84 6.30 6.31
N TYR A 343 -20.30 7.22 5.45
CA TYR A 343 -19.66 8.51 5.27
C TYR A 343 -19.79 9.41 6.50
N GLU A 344 -20.95 9.43 7.17
CA GLU A 344 -21.14 10.14 8.45
C GLU A 344 -20.09 9.71 9.49
N ARG A 345 -19.90 8.39 9.67
CA ARG A 345 -18.85 7.87 10.57
C ARG A 345 -17.43 8.27 10.15
N MET A 346 -17.17 8.44 8.85
CA MET A 346 -15.86 8.92 8.37
C MET A 346 -15.66 10.40 8.71
N VAL A 347 -16.71 11.22 8.64
CA VAL A 347 -16.70 12.62 9.07
C VAL A 347 -16.49 12.74 10.57
N GLU A 348 -17.24 11.97 11.38
CA GLU A 348 -17.10 11.94 12.85
C GLU A 348 -15.68 11.57 13.29
N ARG A 349 -15.00 10.71 12.51
CA ARG A 349 -13.60 10.30 12.74
C ARG A 349 -12.58 11.27 12.16
N GLY A 350 -13.00 12.38 11.54
CA GLY A 350 -12.12 13.36 10.92
C GLY A 350 -11.35 12.83 9.69
N MET A 351 -11.82 11.75 9.06
CA MET A 351 -11.16 11.16 7.88
C MET A 351 -11.45 11.95 6.60
N ILE A 352 -12.61 12.60 6.54
CA ILE A 352 -13.05 13.49 5.47
C ILE A 352 -13.87 14.63 6.10
N ASP A 353 -13.97 15.77 5.42
CA ASP A 353 -14.91 16.82 5.80
C ASP A 353 -16.34 16.52 5.29
N ALA A 354 -17.31 17.27 5.82
CA ALA A 354 -18.72 17.09 5.49
C ALA A 354 -19.04 17.37 4.01
N ALA A 355 -18.35 18.34 3.38
CA ALA A 355 -18.58 18.68 1.98
C ALA A 355 -18.09 17.57 1.04
N ALA A 356 -16.96 16.95 1.35
CA ALA A 356 -16.42 15.80 0.63
C ALA A 356 -17.33 14.57 0.78
N ALA A 357 -17.90 14.35 1.97
CA ALA A 357 -18.88 13.30 2.21
C ALA A 357 -20.15 13.50 1.36
N GLU A 358 -20.74 14.70 1.40
CA GLU A 358 -21.93 15.06 0.62
C GLU A 358 -21.68 14.91 -0.89
N ALA A 359 -20.54 15.39 -1.38
CA ALA A 359 -20.17 15.25 -2.78
C ALA A 359 -20.10 13.78 -3.23
N ARG A 360 -19.51 12.90 -2.39
CA ARG A 360 -19.38 11.47 -2.69
C ARG A 360 -20.71 10.73 -2.64
N VAL A 361 -21.57 11.04 -1.66
CA VAL A 361 -22.94 10.53 -1.62
C VAL A 361 -23.70 10.99 -2.87
N GLY A 362 -23.53 12.25 -3.25
CA GLY A 362 -24.13 12.85 -4.45
C GLY A 362 -23.77 12.14 -5.76
N LEU A 363 -22.63 11.44 -5.83
CA LEU A 363 -22.22 10.67 -7.01
C LEU A 363 -22.94 9.32 -7.14
N ILE A 364 -23.59 8.82 -6.08
CA ILE A 364 -24.26 7.51 -6.07
C ILE A 364 -25.76 7.72 -6.30
N LYS A 365 -26.27 7.22 -7.42
CA LYS A 365 -27.66 7.40 -7.86
C LYS A 365 -28.39 6.06 -7.91
N PRO A 366 -29.48 5.88 -7.16
CA PRO A 366 -30.31 4.70 -7.31
C PRO A 366 -31.00 4.68 -8.67
N GLN A 367 -31.16 3.48 -9.23
CA GLN A 367 -31.93 3.26 -10.44
C GLN A 367 -33.06 2.27 -10.15
N PRO A 368 -34.27 2.49 -10.70
CA PRO A 368 -35.42 1.61 -10.46
C PRO A 368 -35.42 0.34 -11.33
N ALA A 369 -34.58 0.27 -12.36
CA ALA A 369 -34.54 -0.85 -13.30
C ALA A 369 -33.19 -0.96 -13.99
N LEU A 370 -32.84 -2.18 -14.42
CA LEU A 370 -31.60 -2.47 -15.15
C LEU A 370 -31.49 -1.68 -16.45
N ALA A 371 -32.58 -1.44 -17.19
CA ALA A 371 -32.57 -0.68 -18.45
C ALA A 371 -31.88 0.70 -18.35
N ARG A 372 -31.80 1.31 -17.15
CA ARG A 372 -31.11 2.59 -16.92
C ARG A 372 -29.59 2.50 -17.02
N PHE A 373 -29.02 1.31 -17.10
CA PHE A 373 -27.58 1.07 -17.15
C PHE A 373 -27.02 1.13 -18.58
N GLU A 374 -27.85 1.40 -19.59
CA GLU A 374 -27.43 1.59 -21.00
C GLU A 374 -26.34 2.67 -21.17
N VAL A 375 -26.28 3.63 -20.25
CA VAL A 375 -25.30 4.73 -20.26
C VAL A 375 -23.94 4.37 -19.65
N CYS A 376 -23.86 3.29 -18.87
CA CYS A 376 -22.66 2.93 -18.11
C CYS A 376 -21.52 2.45 -19.01
N ASP A 377 -20.28 2.83 -18.68
CA ASP A 377 -19.07 2.36 -19.35
C ASP A 377 -18.56 1.03 -18.76
N LEU A 378 -18.84 0.83 -17.47
CA LEU A 378 -18.49 -0.38 -16.71
C LEU A 378 -19.68 -0.75 -15.82
N ILE A 379 -20.08 -2.00 -15.81
CA ILE A 379 -21.15 -2.52 -14.93
C ILE A 379 -20.56 -3.65 -14.08
N VAL A 380 -20.62 -3.53 -12.76
CA VAL A 380 -20.10 -4.52 -11.81
C VAL A 380 -21.27 -5.23 -11.12
N GLU A 381 -21.38 -6.52 -11.36
CA GLU A 381 -22.33 -7.41 -10.72
C GLU A 381 -21.80 -7.87 -9.35
N ALA A 382 -22.60 -7.67 -8.29
CA ALA A 382 -22.30 -8.02 -6.91
C ALA A 382 -23.53 -8.60 -6.18
N VAL A 383 -24.29 -9.45 -6.86
CA VAL A 383 -25.44 -10.19 -6.34
C VAL A 383 -25.04 -11.54 -5.77
N PHE A 384 -26.05 -12.35 -5.38
CA PHE A 384 -25.86 -13.66 -4.77
C PHE A 384 -24.98 -14.61 -5.61
N GLU A 385 -24.24 -15.47 -4.92
CA GLU A 385 -23.24 -16.37 -5.52
C GLU A 385 -23.89 -17.63 -6.10
N ASP A 386 -24.73 -17.45 -7.12
CA ASP A 386 -25.39 -18.53 -7.88
C ASP A 386 -25.17 -18.35 -9.39
N MET A 387 -24.83 -19.45 -10.07
CA MET A 387 -24.50 -19.40 -11.51
C MET A 387 -25.69 -19.01 -12.38
N GLN A 388 -26.89 -19.53 -12.10
CA GLN A 388 -28.08 -19.26 -12.92
C GLN A 388 -28.51 -17.81 -12.76
N VAL A 389 -28.49 -17.30 -11.53
CA VAL A 389 -28.79 -15.88 -11.24
C VAL A 389 -27.81 -14.96 -11.99
N LYS A 390 -26.50 -15.25 -11.93
CA LYS A 390 -25.51 -14.43 -12.63
C LYS A 390 -25.64 -14.51 -14.15
N GLN A 391 -25.86 -15.70 -14.72
CA GLN A 391 -26.08 -15.83 -16.17
C GLN A 391 -27.32 -15.07 -16.64
N ALA A 392 -28.41 -15.11 -15.89
CA ALA A 392 -29.62 -14.34 -16.20
C ALA A 392 -29.35 -12.83 -16.20
N ILE A 393 -28.67 -12.32 -15.16
CA ILE A 393 -28.29 -10.91 -15.08
C ILE A 393 -27.36 -10.52 -16.24
N PHE A 394 -26.34 -11.32 -16.54
CA PHE A 394 -25.40 -11.02 -17.64
C PHE A 394 -26.07 -11.06 -19.02
N THR A 395 -27.07 -11.92 -19.22
CA THR A 395 -27.89 -11.95 -20.45
C THR A 395 -28.70 -10.64 -20.59
N GLU A 396 -29.31 -10.18 -19.50
CA GLU A 396 -30.07 -8.93 -19.50
C GLU A 396 -29.16 -7.70 -19.70
N LEU A 397 -28.02 -7.67 -19.00
CA LEU A 397 -27.01 -6.62 -19.15
C LEU A 397 -26.45 -6.57 -20.58
N ASP A 398 -26.21 -7.72 -21.22
CA ASP A 398 -25.74 -7.80 -22.60
C ASP A 398 -26.72 -7.16 -23.58
N ALA A 399 -28.03 -7.31 -23.35
CA ALA A 399 -29.07 -6.73 -24.20
C ALA A 399 -29.15 -5.20 -24.11
N ILE A 400 -28.80 -4.61 -22.96
CA ILE A 400 -28.97 -3.17 -22.70
C ILE A 400 -27.66 -2.37 -22.75
N ALA A 401 -26.52 -3.02 -22.51
CA ALA A 401 -25.24 -2.31 -22.40
C ALA A 401 -24.83 -1.75 -23.76
N LYS A 402 -24.48 -0.45 -23.80
CA LYS A 402 -23.98 0.19 -25.02
C LYS A 402 -22.75 -0.52 -25.59
N PRO A 403 -22.48 -0.43 -26.90
CA PRO A 403 -21.26 -0.96 -27.49
C PRO A 403 -20.01 -0.45 -26.76
N GLY A 404 -19.08 -1.36 -26.46
CA GLY A 404 -17.83 -1.03 -25.76
C GLY A 404 -17.96 -0.93 -24.23
N ALA A 405 -19.15 -1.05 -23.63
CA ALA A 405 -19.30 -1.16 -22.18
C ALA A 405 -18.71 -2.49 -21.68
N ILE A 406 -18.02 -2.44 -20.54
CA ILE A 406 -17.41 -3.61 -19.88
C ILE A 406 -18.40 -4.19 -18.87
N LEU A 407 -18.58 -5.51 -18.90
CA LEU A 407 -19.39 -6.24 -17.91
C LEU A 407 -18.46 -7.00 -16.96
N ALA A 408 -18.55 -6.70 -15.67
CA ALA A 408 -17.69 -7.26 -14.65
C ALA A 408 -18.50 -8.03 -13.61
N THR A 409 -17.97 -9.17 -13.14
CA THR A 409 -18.53 -9.89 -11.98
C THR A 409 -17.59 -9.83 -10.79
N ASN A 410 -18.14 -9.65 -9.59
CA ASN A 410 -17.43 -9.71 -8.31
C ASN A 410 -17.40 -11.14 -7.71
N THR A 411 -17.83 -12.17 -8.45
CA THR A 411 -17.82 -13.57 -7.96
C THR A 411 -16.46 -13.97 -7.38
N SER A 412 -16.47 -14.81 -6.35
CA SER A 412 -15.29 -15.32 -5.65
C SER A 412 -14.97 -16.78 -6.01
N TYR A 413 -15.95 -17.55 -6.48
CA TYR A 413 -15.81 -19.00 -6.68
C TYR A 413 -16.37 -19.53 -8.01
N LEU A 414 -17.20 -18.76 -8.71
CA LEU A 414 -17.82 -19.21 -9.96
C LEU A 414 -16.88 -19.01 -11.16
N ASP A 415 -17.05 -19.87 -12.17
CA ASP A 415 -16.26 -19.80 -13.40
C ASP A 415 -16.72 -18.62 -14.26
N VAL A 416 -15.86 -17.61 -14.36
CA VAL A 416 -16.12 -16.38 -15.14
C VAL A 416 -16.30 -16.69 -16.64
N ASN A 417 -15.73 -17.78 -17.16
CA ASN A 417 -15.95 -18.17 -18.56
C ASN A 417 -17.41 -18.59 -18.81
N ILE A 418 -18.03 -19.26 -17.83
CA ILE A 418 -19.44 -19.69 -17.94
C ILE A 418 -20.37 -18.47 -17.90
N ILE A 419 -20.03 -17.48 -17.06
CA ILE A 419 -20.75 -16.20 -16.99
C ILE A 419 -20.59 -15.43 -18.32
N ALA A 420 -19.36 -15.32 -18.83
CA ALA A 420 -19.08 -14.66 -20.11
C ALA A 420 -19.81 -15.31 -21.29
N GLY A 421 -19.91 -16.65 -21.30
CA GLY A 421 -20.61 -17.42 -22.33
C GLY A 421 -22.13 -17.22 -22.37
N ALA A 422 -22.73 -16.59 -21.35
CA ALA A 422 -24.13 -16.17 -21.40
C ALA A 422 -24.35 -14.86 -22.18
N THR A 423 -23.29 -14.22 -22.65
CA THR A 423 -23.34 -12.96 -23.40
C THR A 423 -22.95 -13.16 -24.86
N SER A 424 -23.40 -12.26 -25.73
CA SER A 424 -22.92 -12.12 -27.12
C SER A 424 -21.59 -11.36 -27.22
N ARG A 425 -21.08 -10.81 -26.10
CA ARG A 425 -19.83 -10.03 -26.00
C ARG A 425 -18.83 -10.58 -24.98
N PRO A 426 -18.46 -11.88 -25.01
CA PRO A 426 -17.57 -12.46 -24.00
C PRO A 426 -16.21 -11.76 -23.90
N ALA A 427 -15.77 -11.08 -24.96
CA ALA A 427 -14.56 -10.25 -24.98
C ALA A 427 -14.62 -9.01 -24.08
N ASP A 428 -15.84 -8.52 -23.79
CA ASP A 428 -16.10 -7.38 -22.90
C ASP A 428 -16.37 -7.80 -21.46
N VAL A 429 -16.28 -9.10 -21.15
CA VAL A 429 -16.53 -9.66 -19.82
C VAL A 429 -15.23 -9.90 -19.05
N VAL A 430 -15.19 -9.52 -17.77
CA VAL A 430 -14.03 -9.71 -16.88
C VAL A 430 -14.48 -9.99 -15.44
N GLY A 431 -13.66 -10.63 -14.61
CA GLY A 431 -13.89 -10.63 -13.16
C GLY A 431 -13.19 -9.46 -12.49
N LEU A 432 -13.89 -8.73 -11.63
CA LEU A 432 -13.34 -7.73 -10.72
C LEU A 432 -13.65 -8.16 -9.30
N HIS A 433 -12.81 -9.05 -8.76
CA HIS A 433 -13.02 -9.65 -7.44
C HIS A 433 -12.48 -8.71 -6.34
N PHE A 434 -13.38 -7.95 -5.73
CA PHE A 434 -13.11 -7.08 -4.59
C PHE A 434 -13.12 -7.86 -3.28
N PHE A 435 -12.34 -7.37 -2.32
CA PHE A 435 -12.24 -7.96 -0.98
C PHE A 435 -13.02 -7.14 0.04
N SER A 436 -13.81 -7.80 0.88
CA SER A 436 -14.62 -7.13 1.90
C SER A 436 -13.77 -6.61 3.07
N PRO A 437 -13.97 -5.35 3.54
CA PRO A 437 -14.83 -4.31 2.97
C PRO A 437 -14.21 -3.66 1.72
N ALA A 438 -14.97 -3.61 0.61
CA ALA A 438 -14.45 -3.26 -0.72
C ALA A 438 -13.92 -1.82 -0.85
N HIS A 439 -14.34 -0.87 -0.01
CA HIS A 439 -13.81 0.50 -0.01
C HIS A 439 -12.52 0.66 0.83
N ILE A 440 -12.15 -0.36 1.62
CA ILE A 440 -10.98 -0.36 2.51
C ILE A 440 -9.87 -1.25 1.96
N MET A 441 -10.20 -2.49 1.60
CA MET A 441 -9.20 -3.49 1.20
C MET A 441 -8.48 -3.08 -0.08
N LYS A 442 -7.14 -3.19 -0.11
CA LYS A 442 -6.35 -2.73 -1.26
C LYS A 442 -6.39 -3.69 -2.44
N LEU A 443 -6.47 -5.01 -2.19
CA LEU A 443 -6.42 -6.00 -3.24
C LEU A 443 -7.66 -5.94 -4.17
N LEU A 444 -7.40 -6.08 -5.47
CA LEU A 444 -8.39 -6.39 -6.50
C LEU A 444 -7.81 -7.50 -7.39
N GLU A 445 -8.44 -8.67 -7.42
CA GLU A 445 -8.09 -9.70 -8.41
C GLU A 445 -8.85 -9.41 -9.71
N ILE A 446 -8.11 -9.12 -10.78
CA ILE A 446 -8.65 -8.96 -12.13
C ILE A 446 -8.62 -10.35 -12.79
N VAL A 447 -9.77 -11.02 -12.81
CA VAL A 447 -9.88 -12.38 -13.33
C VAL A 447 -10.08 -12.33 -14.84
N ARG A 448 -9.05 -12.73 -15.58
CA ARG A 448 -9.07 -12.79 -17.03
C ARG A 448 -9.83 -14.04 -17.48
N ALA A 449 -11.04 -13.86 -18.02
CA ALA A 449 -11.73 -14.94 -18.72
C ALA A 449 -11.04 -15.23 -20.06
N ARG A 450 -11.37 -16.39 -20.64
CA ARG A 450 -10.76 -16.92 -21.87
C ARG A 450 -10.75 -15.89 -23.00
N ASP A 451 -11.89 -15.23 -23.21
CA ASP A 451 -12.09 -14.33 -24.34
C ASP A 451 -11.88 -12.86 -23.99
N THR A 452 -11.64 -12.51 -22.72
CA THR A 452 -11.48 -11.12 -22.26
C THR A 452 -10.41 -10.40 -23.10
N ALA A 453 -10.81 -9.31 -23.75
CA ALA A 453 -9.94 -8.54 -24.63
C ALA A 453 -8.84 -7.78 -23.86
N ALA A 454 -7.74 -7.50 -24.56
CA ALA A 454 -6.59 -6.81 -23.97
C ALA A 454 -6.92 -5.38 -23.51
N ASP A 455 -7.79 -4.68 -24.24
CA ASP A 455 -8.22 -3.33 -23.88
C ASP A 455 -9.12 -3.32 -22.64
N VAL A 456 -9.94 -4.35 -22.43
CA VAL A 456 -10.71 -4.55 -21.18
C VAL A 456 -9.78 -4.77 -19.99
N LEU A 457 -8.75 -5.62 -20.10
CA LEU A 457 -7.76 -5.80 -19.03
C LEU A 457 -6.98 -4.52 -18.74
N LYS A 458 -6.62 -3.75 -19.77
CA LYS A 458 -5.94 -2.47 -19.62
C LYS A 458 -6.85 -1.44 -18.94
N THR A 459 -8.13 -1.42 -19.29
CA THR A 459 -9.15 -0.57 -18.68
C THR A 459 -9.36 -0.94 -17.22
N ALA A 460 -9.50 -2.22 -16.89
CA ALA A 460 -9.62 -2.71 -15.52
C ALA A 460 -8.43 -2.30 -14.64
N ASN A 461 -7.20 -2.41 -15.15
CA ASN A 461 -6.00 -1.94 -14.45
C ASN A 461 -5.99 -0.42 -14.25
N ALA A 462 -6.41 0.37 -15.25
CA ALA A 462 -6.51 1.82 -15.14
C ALA A 462 -7.58 2.25 -14.10
N VAL A 463 -8.74 1.59 -14.12
CA VAL A 463 -9.79 1.77 -13.12
C VAL A 463 -9.27 1.42 -11.73
N ALA A 464 -8.66 0.25 -11.55
CA ALA A 464 -8.09 -0.17 -10.28
C ALA A 464 -7.10 0.85 -9.70
N ARG A 465 -6.23 1.40 -10.55
CA ARG A 465 -5.28 2.47 -10.17
C ARG A 465 -6.00 3.73 -9.72
N ARG A 466 -7.05 4.15 -10.44
CA ARG A 466 -7.88 5.31 -10.05
C ARG A 466 -8.64 5.07 -8.73
N LEU A 467 -9.04 3.83 -8.46
CA LEU A 467 -9.64 3.41 -7.18
C LEU A 467 -8.63 3.29 -6.02
N GLY A 468 -7.32 3.44 -6.28
CA GLY A 468 -6.28 3.20 -5.28
C GLY A 468 -6.13 1.72 -4.88
N LYS A 469 -6.52 0.79 -5.75
CA LYS A 469 -6.39 -0.66 -5.55
C LYS A 469 -5.05 -1.17 -6.06
N GLN A 470 -4.54 -2.19 -5.36
CA GLN A 470 -3.45 -3.04 -5.81
C GLN A 470 -4.05 -4.17 -6.64
N ALA A 471 -4.07 -3.98 -7.97
CA ALA A 471 -4.59 -4.98 -8.89
C ALA A 471 -3.57 -6.09 -9.16
N VAL A 472 -4.06 -7.32 -9.26
CA VAL A 472 -3.31 -8.48 -9.74
C VAL A 472 -4.16 -9.20 -10.78
N THR A 473 -3.63 -9.42 -11.98
CA THR A 473 -4.32 -10.19 -13.03
C THR A 473 -4.11 -11.68 -12.81
N VAL A 474 -5.20 -12.44 -12.76
CA VAL A 474 -5.22 -13.88 -12.48
C VAL A 474 -6.07 -14.63 -13.52
N GLY A 475 -5.79 -15.91 -13.70
CA GLY A 475 -6.61 -16.81 -14.52
C GLY A 475 -7.88 -17.29 -13.81
N VAL A 476 -8.75 -17.97 -14.56
CA VAL A 476 -9.98 -18.55 -14.01
C VAL A 476 -9.70 -19.91 -13.38
N CYS A 477 -9.91 -20.01 -12.08
CA CYS A 477 -10.10 -21.27 -11.36
C CYS A 477 -10.99 -21.01 -10.15
N ARG A 478 -11.53 -22.08 -9.54
CA ARG A 478 -12.32 -21.95 -8.31
C ARG A 478 -11.49 -21.31 -7.20
N GLY A 479 -11.93 -20.16 -6.69
CA GLY A 479 -11.23 -19.41 -5.64
C GLY A 479 -10.02 -18.61 -6.12
N PHE A 480 -9.79 -18.53 -7.44
CA PHE A 480 -8.67 -17.81 -8.07
C PHE A 480 -7.33 -18.08 -7.38
N VAL A 481 -6.55 -17.05 -7.05
CA VAL A 481 -5.28 -17.21 -6.33
C VAL A 481 -5.53 -17.22 -4.83
N GLY A 482 -6.13 -16.14 -4.32
CA GLY A 482 -6.24 -15.92 -2.88
C GLY A 482 -7.07 -16.99 -2.15
N ASN A 483 -8.32 -17.21 -2.58
CA ASN A 483 -9.23 -18.09 -1.84
C ASN A 483 -8.83 -19.56 -1.99
N ARG A 484 -8.29 -19.96 -3.14
CA ARG A 484 -7.77 -21.31 -3.37
C ARG A 484 -6.61 -21.63 -2.43
N MET A 485 -5.63 -20.74 -2.31
CA MET A 485 -4.53 -20.88 -1.35
C MET A 485 -5.02 -20.80 0.11
N LEU A 486 -6.02 -19.97 0.41
CA LEU A 486 -6.61 -19.86 1.74
C LEU A 486 -7.25 -21.18 2.18
N GLN A 487 -7.97 -21.84 1.26
CA GLN A 487 -8.53 -23.17 1.51
C GLN A 487 -7.41 -24.18 1.78
N ALA A 488 -6.35 -24.20 0.96
CA ALA A 488 -5.21 -25.11 1.18
C ALA A 488 -4.56 -24.92 2.56
N ARG A 489 -4.34 -23.67 2.98
CA ARG A 489 -3.82 -23.33 4.32
C ARG A 489 -4.73 -23.86 5.43
N ASN A 490 -6.03 -23.70 5.27
CA ASN A 490 -7.01 -24.04 6.30
C ASN A 490 -7.29 -25.55 6.39
N ARG A 491 -6.99 -26.36 5.35
CA ARG A 491 -7.18 -27.82 5.35
C ARG A 491 -6.48 -28.54 6.51
N ALA A 492 -5.36 -28.00 6.99
CA ALA A 492 -4.63 -28.59 8.13
C ALA A 492 -5.28 -28.31 9.50
N VAL A 493 -6.13 -27.28 9.61
CA VAL A 493 -6.68 -26.82 10.90
C VAL A 493 -7.54 -27.90 11.58
N PRO A 494 -8.50 -28.57 10.91
CA PRO A 494 -9.29 -29.62 11.56
C PRO A 494 -8.45 -30.76 12.14
N ASP A 495 -7.37 -31.15 11.46
CA ASP A 495 -6.48 -32.21 11.93
C ASP A 495 -5.63 -31.74 13.11
N LEU A 496 -5.09 -30.53 13.06
CA LEU A 496 -4.40 -29.90 14.20
C LEU A 496 -5.28 -29.87 15.46
N LEU A 497 -6.56 -29.52 15.32
CA LEU A 497 -7.53 -29.51 16.42
C LEU A 497 -7.79 -30.92 16.97
N CYS A 498 -7.97 -31.91 16.07
CA CYS A 498 -8.16 -33.31 16.46
C CYS A 498 -6.94 -33.87 17.21
N GLU A 499 -5.74 -33.57 16.72
CA GLU A 499 -4.47 -34.06 17.24
C GLU A 499 -4.02 -33.39 18.53
N GLY A 500 -4.64 -32.27 18.94
CA GLY A 500 -4.46 -31.73 20.29
C GLY A 500 -4.24 -30.22 20.42
N ALA A 501 -4.18 -29.47 19.31
CA ALA A 501 -4.13 -28.01 19.38
C ALA A 501 -5.50 -27.43 19.78
N ALA A 502 -5.50 -26.37 20.58
CA ALA A 502 -6.69 -25.54 20.78
C ALA A 502 -6.75 -24.41 19.71
N PRO A 503 -7.93 -23.81 19.44
CA PRO A 503 -8.04 -22.63 18.58
C PRO A 503 -7.05 -21.51 18.99
N ALA A 504 -6.90 -21.29 20.30
CA ALA A 504 -5.97 -20.31 20.86
C ALA A 504 -4.49 -20.63 20.58
N ASP A 505 -4.11 -21.90 20.49
CA ASP A 505 -2.75 -22.30 20.13
C ASP A 505 -2.44 -21.95 18.66
N ILE A 506 -3.40 -22.25 17.77
CA ILE A 506 -3.27 -21.96 16.35
C ILE A 506 -3.17 -20.45 16.13
N ASP A 507 -4.08 -19.68 16.72
CA ASP A 507 -4.08 -18.22 16.55
C ASP A 507 -2.85 -17.56 17.19
N ARG A 508 -2.33 -18.10 18.30
CA ARG A 508 -1.07 -17.66 18.90
C ARG A 508 0.11 -17.91 17.95
N ALA A 509 0.22 -19.11 17.38
CA ALA A 509 1.30 -19.45 16.46
C ALA A 509 1.30 -18.52 15.24
N PHE A 510 0.12 -18.22 14.67
CA PHE A 510 -0.02 -17.25 13.58
C PHE A 510 0.41 -15.83 14.00
N ARG A 511 0.02 -15.36 15.19
CA ARG A 511 0.48 -14.05 15.68
C ARG A 511 1.98 -14.00 15.91
N ALA A 512 2.57 -15.06 16.47
CA ALA A 512 4.01 -15.16 16.69
C ALA A 512 4.78 -15.14 15.35
N PHE A 513 4.20 -15.70 14.29
CA PHE A 513 4.72 -15.60 12.93
C PHE A 513 4.57 -14.19 12.31
N GLY A 514 3.71 -13.34 12.87
CA GLY A 514 3.52 -11.94 12.45
C GLY A 514 2.16 -11.63 11.83
N TRP A 515 1.22 -12.59 11.80
CA TRP A 515 -0.13 -12.34 11.29
C TRP A 515 -0.89 -11.39 12.23
N PRO A 516 -1.70 -10.44 11.69
CA PRO A 516 -2.50 -9.56 12.53
C PRO A 516 -3.61 -10.30 13.29
N MET A 517 -4.07 -11.44 12.75
CA MET A 517 -5.14 -12.25 13.30
C MET A 517 -4.94 -13.71 12.89
N GLY A 518 -5.23 -14.64 13.79
CA GLY A 518 -5.19 -16.07 13.50
C GLY A 518 -6.42 -16.58 12.75
N PRO A 519 -6.36 -17.78 12.16
CA PRO A 519 -7.42 -18.34 11.32
C PRO A 519 -8.74 -18.61 12.06
N CYS A 520 -8.75 -18.91 13.36
CA CYS A 520 -9.98 -19.17 14.10
C CYS A 520 -10.73 -17.87 14.38
N GLU A 521 -10.04 -16.84 14.91
CA GLU A 521 -10.64 -15.51 15.10
C GLU A 521 -11.09 -14.85 13.78
N MET A 522 -10.36 -15.09 12.68
CA MET A 522 -10.75 -14.57 11.38
C MET A 522 -12.04 -15.22 10.87
N GLN A 523 -12.23 -16.52 11.08
CA GLN A 523 -13.48 -17.21 10.75
C GLN A 523 -14.65 -16.71 11.60
N ASP A 524 -14.42 -16.43 12.89
CA ASP A 524 -15.45 -15.83 13.75
C ASP A 524 -15.83 -14.41 13.33
N LEU A 525 -14.86 -13.63 12.82
CA LEU A 525 -15.12 -12.30 12.28
C LEU A 525 -15.90 -12.36 10.96
N ALA A 526 -15.55 -13.29 10.06
CA ALA A 526 -16.25 -13.48 8.80
C ALA A 526 -17.67 -14.04 8.99
N GLY A 527 -17.85 -14.91 9.99
CA GLY A 527 -19.09 -15.63 10.25
C GLY A 527 -18.99 -17.09 9.79
N LEU A 528 -19.10 -18.01 10.74
CA LEU A 528 -18.94 -19.44 10.47
C LEU A 528 -20.07 -20.02 9.62
N ASP A 529 -21.27 -19.46 9.75
CA ASP A 529 -22.48 -19.89 9.04
C ASP A 529 -22.36 -19.75 7.51
N ILE A 530 -21.59 -18.77 7.03
CA ILE A 530 -21.36 -18.57 5.59
C ILE A 530 -20.60 -19.78 5.03
N SER A 531 -19.47 -20.12 5.65
CA SER A 531 -18.66 -21.28 5.24
C SER A 531 -19.42 -22.60 5.44
N TRP A 532 -20.22 -22.71 6.51
CA TRP A 532 -21.01 -23.89 6.82
C TRP A 532 -22.09 -24.16 5.79
N ARG A 533 -22.86 -23.14 5.39
CA ARG A 533 -23.88 -23.26 4.32
C ARG A 533 -23.25 -23.69 3.00
N MET A 534 -22.08 -23.12 2.65
CA MET A 534 -21.34 -23.50 1.45
C MET A 534 -20.90 -24.97 1.50
N ARG A 535 -20.29 -25.41 2.61
CA ARG A 535 -19.89 -26.82 2.80
C ARG A 535 -21.08 -27.78 2.68
N LYS A 536 -22.19 -27.50 3.37
CA LYS A 536 -23.39 -28.34 3.32
C LYS A 536 -24.01 -28.40 1.91
N ALA A 537 -24.05 -27.27 1.19
CA ALA A 537 -24.53 -27.24 -0.19
C ALA A 537 -23.65 -28.09 -1.14
N GLU A 538 -22.36 -28.20 -0.85
CA GLU A 538 -21.40 -29.01 -1.61
C GLU A 538 -21.28 -30.46 -1.14
N GLY A 539 -22.06 -30.85 -0.12
CA GLY A 539 -21.97 -32.18 0.49
C GLY A 539 -20.65 -32.42 1.23
N ILE A 540 -19.89 -31.37 1.56
CA ILE A 540 -18.64 -31.43 2.30
C ILE A 540 -18.97 -31.41 3.80
N SER A 541 -18.38 -32.34 4.56
CA SER A 541 -18.51 -32.38 6.02
C SER A 541 -17.20 -32.06 6.71
N GLU A 542 -17.25 -31.11 7.66
CA GLU A 542 -16.15 -30.81 8.58
C GLU A 542 -16.67 -30.95 10.02
N PRO A 543 -16.60 -32.15 10.65
CA PRO A 543 -17.29 -32.46 11.89
C PRO A 543 -17.11 -31.46 13.04
N ILE A 544 -15.90 -30.89 13.23
CA ILE A 544 -15.68 -29.88 14.29
C ILE A 544 -16.43 -28.58 13.95
N ALA A 545 -16.19 -28.02 12.77
CA ALA A 545 -16.80 -26.75 12.36
C ALA A 545 -18.32 -26.87 12.20
N ASP A 546 -18.81 -28.02 11.73
CA ASP A 546 -20.23 -28.34 11.61
C ASP A 546 -20.88 -28.41 13.00
N ALA A 547 -20.28 -29.14 13.96
CA ALA A 547 -20.81 -29.21 15.33
C ALA A 547 -20.86 -27.85 16.04
N ILE A 548 -19.84 -27.00 15.83
CA ILE A 548 -19.81 -25.63 16.34
C ILE A 548 -20.99 -24.81 15.77
N CYS A 549 -21.23 -24.86 14.45
CA CYS A 549 -22.36 -24.16 13.85
C CYS A 549 -23.71 -24.74 14.28
N GLU A 550 -23.81 -26.06 14.44
CA GLU A 550 -25.02 -26.76 14.89
C GLU A 550 -25.37 -26.41 16.35
N SER A 551 -24.39 -26.06 17.20
CA SER A 551 -24.64 -25.50 18.55
C SER A 551 -24.96 -23.99 18.57
N GLY A 552 -25.15 -23.39 17.39
CA GLY A 552 -25.51 -21.97 17.22
C GLY A 552 -24.32 -21.02 17.40
N ARG A 553 -23.08 -21.52 17.34
CA ARG A 553 -21.86 -20.71 17.43
C ARG A 553 -21.43 -20.26 16.04
N ILE A 554 -21.96 -19.12 15.59
CA ILE A 554 -21.80 -18.62 14.22
C ILE A 554 -20.84 -17.43 14.10
N GLY A 555 -20.06 -17.15 15.14
CA GLY A 555 -19.01 -16.11 15.17
C GLY A 555 -19.40 -14.87 15.98
N ARG A 556 -18.65 -13.77 15.78
CA ARG A 556 -18.75 -12.53 16.57
C ARG A 556 -20.14 -11.91 16.56
N LYS A 557 -20.87 -12.02 15.44
CA LYS A 557 -22.23 -11.50 15.29
C LYS A 557 -23.24 -12.13 16.25
N ALA A 558 -22.96 -13.34 16.74
CA ALA A 558 -23.78 -14.04 17.72
C ALA A 558 -23.16 -14.02 19.13
N GLY A 559 -22.03 -13.32 19.32
CA GLY A 559 -21.27 -13.32 20.57
C GLY A 559 -20.52 -14.62 20.86
N LYS A 560 -20.57 -15.62 19.97
CA LYS A 560 -19.95 -16.94 20.16
C LYS A 560 -19.65 -17.65 18.84
N GLY A 561 -18.46 -18.23 18.72
CA GLY A 561 -17.93 -18.97 17.58
C GLY A 561 -16.88 -20.00 18.05
N TRP A 562 -15.69 -19.99 17.44
CA TRP A 562 -14.50 -20.66 18.01
C TRP A 562 -14.16 -20.13 19.41
N TYR A 563 -14.49 -18.87 19.67
CA TYR A 563 -14.34 -18.20 20.96
C TYR A 563 -15.68 -17.69 21.50
N ASP A 564 -15.73 -17.39 22.79
CA ASP A 564 -16.79 -16.57 23.39
C ASP A 564 -16.39 -15.09 23.34
N TYR A 565 -17.37 -14.20 23.20
CA TYR A 565 -17.16 -12.75 23.07
C TYR A 565 -18.00 -11.95 24.09
N PRO A 566 -17.82 -12.14 25.41
CA PRO A 566 -18.63 -11.47 26.44
C PRO A 566 -18.55 -9.94 26.36
N ASP A 567 -17.36 -9.41 26.02
CA ASP A 567 -17.10 -7.97 25.88
C ASP A 567 -16.59 -7.62 24.46
N GLY A 568 -16.93 -8.45 23.46
CA GLY A 568 -16.42 -8.31 22.10
C GLY A 568 -14.95 -8.74 21.92
N ARG A 569 -14.28 -9.22 22.98
CA ARG A 569 -12.93 -9.81 22.94
C ARG A 569 -13.01 -11.33 22.94
N ALA A 570 -12.15 -11.98 22.17
CA ALA A 570 -12.08 -13.43 22.10
C ALA A 570 -11.62 -14.03 23.45
N SER A 571 -12.41 -14.95 23.99
CA SER A 571 -12.10 -15.77 25.15
C SER A 571 -12.20 -17.26 24.78
N PRO A 572 -11.28 -18.13 25.23
CA PRO A 572 -11.42 -19.58 25.07
C PRO A 572 -12.75 -20.08 25.62
N SER A 573 -13.25 -21.20 25.06
CA SER A 573 -14.58 -21.75 25.36
C SER A 573 -14.52 -23.24 25.67
N ASP A 574 -14.93 -23.61 26.89
CA ASP A 574 -14.97 -25.01 27.34
C ASP A 574 -15.90 -25.88 26.47
N GLU A 575 -16.96 -25.29 25.91
CA GLU A 575 -17.89 -25.97 25.00
C GLU A 575 -17.18 -26.37 23.69
N VAL A 576 -16.37 -25.47 23.14
CA VAL A 576 -15.60 -25.73 21.91
C VAL A 576 -14.54 -26.81 22.16
N ASP A 577 -13.86 -26.75 23.31
CA ASP A 577 -12.89 -27.77 23.70
C ASP A 577 -13.54 -29.15 23.86
N ALA A 578 -14.74 -29.22 24.45
CA ALA A 578 -15.52 -30.45 24.56
C ALA A 578 -15.93 -31.01 23.20
N ILE A 579 -16.39 -30.16 22.26
CA ILE A 579 -16.73 -30.55 20.89
C ILE A 579 -15.51 -31.15 20.18
N ILE A 580 -14.36 -30.47 20.25
CA ILE A 580 -13.11 -30.93 19.64
C ILE A 580 -12.69 -32.29 20.23
N ALA A 581 -12.75 -32.44 21.56
CA ALA A 581 -12.39 -33.68 22.23
C ALA A 581 -13.31 -34.85 21.86
N GLU A 582 -14.62 -34.60 21.70
CA GLU A 582 -15.59 -35.61 21.25
C GLU A 582 -15.28 -36.08 19.83
N VAL A 583 -15.08 -35.13 18.90
CA VAL A 583 -14.76 -35.45 17.50
C VAL A 583 -13.43 -36.21 17.40
N ALA A 584 -12.41 -35.81 18.16
CA ALA A 584 -11.13 -36.51 18.20
C ALA A 584 -11.28 -37.96 18.69
N ARG A 585 -12.10 -38.19 19.73
CA ARG A 585 -12.40 -39.52 20.28
C ARG A 585 -13.15 -40.38 19.26
N ALA A 586 -14.17 -39.83 18.62
CA ALA A 586 -14.95 -40.53 17.59
C ALA A 586 -14.09 -40.94 16.38
N ARG A 587 -13.05 -40.15 16.05
CA ARG A 587 -12.08 -40.46 14.99
C ARG A 587 -10.95 -41.39 15.42
N GLY A 588 -10.84 -41.75 16.70
CA GLY A 588 -9.75 -42.58 17.22
C GLY A 588 -8.38 -41.91 17.17
N VAL A 589 -8.33 -40.56 17.15
CA VAL A 589 -7.08 -39.80 17.08
C VAL A 589 -6.52 -39.59 18.48
N SER A 590 -5.26 -39.98 18.69
CA SER A 590 -4.56 -39.74 19.96
C SER A 590 -4.09 -38.30 20.05
N ARG A 591 -4.54 -37.59 21.09
CA ARG A 591 -4.18 -36.18 21.32
C ARG A 591 -2.76 -36.07 21.89
N ARG A 592 -1.99 -35.10 21.40
CA ARG A 592 -0.62 -34.77 21.80
C ARG A 592 -0.39 -33.27 21.82
N ARG A 593 0.70 -32.83 22.43
CA ARG A 593 1.15 -31.44 22.33
C ARG A 593 1.65 -31.16 20.91
N ILE A 594 1.15 -30.09 20.30
CA ILE A 594 1.62 -29.57 19.01
C ILE A 594 2.28 -28.22 19.26
N GLY A 595 3.51 -28.02 18.77
CA GLY A 595 4.24 -26.77 18.90
C GLY A 595 3.92 -25.77 17.80
N ASP A 596 4.14 -24.47 18.06
CA ASP A 596 3.86 -23.39 17.12
C ASP A 596 4.56 -23.58 15.76
N ALA A 597 5.80 -24.08 15.75
CA ALA A 597 6.53 -24.37 14.51
C ALA A 597 5.86 -25.44 13.64
N GLU A 598 5.26 -26.48 14.26
CA GLU A 598 4.54 -27.52 13.53
C GLU A 598 3.21 -27.00 12.96
N ILE A 599 2.51 -26.15 13.71
CA ILE A 599 1.30 -25.46 13.25
C ILE A 599 1.61 -24.62 12.02
N ILE A 600 2.68 -23.81 12.07
CA ILE A 600 3.10 -22.99 10.93
C ILE A 600 3.50 -23.87 9.75
N ALA A 601 4.33 -24.90 9.95
CA ALA A 601 4.74 -25.79 8.85
C ALA A 601 3.53 -26.43 8.16
N ARG A 602 2.62 -27.07 8.90
CA ARG A 602 1.46 -27.77 8.31
C ARG A 602 0.50 -26.83 7.57
N THR A 603 0.34 -25.60 8.04
CA THR A 603 -0.56 -24.62 7.42
C THR A 603 0.11 -23.89 6.24
N HIS A 604 1.36 -23.46 6.39
CA HIS A 604 2.07 -22.66 5.39
C HIS A 604 2.67 -23.53 4.27
N ASP A 605 3.04 -24.78 4.53
CA ASP A 605 3.55 -25.68 3.48
C ASP A 605 2.46 -26.02 2.47
N ALA A 606 1.25 -26.32 2.96
CA ALA A 606 0.09 -26.54 2.10
C ALA A 606 -0.24 -25.29 1.27
N MET A 607 -0.16 -24.11 1.90
CA MET A 607 -0.37 -22.82 1.25
C MET A 607 0.65 -22.54 0.15
N VAL A 608 1.95 -22.78 0.41
CA VAL A 608 3.03 -22.59 -0.55
C VAL A 608 2.94 -23.60 -1.70
N ALA A 609 2.64 -24.86 -1.41
CA ALA A 609 2.45 -25.90 -2.42
C ALA A 609 1.29 -25.54 -3.37
N GLU A 610 0.18 -25.02 -2.84
CA GLU A 610 -0.93 -24.53 -3.67
C GLU A 610 -0.52 -23.32 -4.52
N GLY A 611 0.31 -22.42 -3.98
CA GLY A 611 0.91 -21.33 -4.75
C GLY A 611 1.80 -21.82 -5.91
N GLN A 612 2.57 -22.89 -5.70
CA GLN A 612 3.36 -23.53 -6.76
C GLN A 612 2.46 -24.16 -7.83
N ALA A 613 1.37 -24.81 -7.43
CA ALA A 613 0.38 -25.37 -8.36
C ALA A 613 -0.25 -24.28 -9.24
N LEU A 614 -0.65 -23.15 -8.63
CA LEU A 614 -1.20 -21.99 -9.35
C LEU A 614 -0.24 -21.41 -10.42
N LEU A 615 1.08 -21.44 -10.15
CA LEU A 615 2.10 -21.04 -11.12
C LEU A 615 2.23 -22.06 -12.25
N ALA A 616 2.26 -23.36 -11.90
CA ALA A 616 2.36 -24.44 -12.88
C ALA A 616 1.16 -24.50 -13.83
N GLU A 617 -0.03 -24.15 -13.33
CA GLU A 617 -1.27 -24.06 -14.10
C GLU A 617 -1.41 -22.75 -14.89
N GLY A 618 -0.50 -21.78 -14.70
CA GLY A 618 -0.56 -20.47 -15.35
C GLY A 618 -1.70 -19.56 -14.87
N ILE A 619 -2.31 -19.88 -13.71
CA ILE A 619 -3.34 -19.03 -13.08
C ILE A 619 -2.71 -17.75 -12.51
N ALA A 620 -1.55 -17.87 -11.86
CA ALA A 620 -0.73 -16.73 -11.47
C ALA A 620 0.42 -16.56 -12.46
N ARG A 621 0.74 -15.31 -12.81
CA ARG A 621 1.81 -15.01 -13.79
C ARG A 621 3.21 -15.17 -13.19
N SER A 622 3.35 -14.94 -11.89
CA SER A 622 4.62 -14.95 -11.18
C SER A 622 4.42 -15.19 -9.68
N ALA A 623 5.49 -15.65 -9.00
CA ALA A 623 5.50 -15.78 -7.55
C ALA A 623 5.24 -14.44 -6.84
N SER A 624 5.75 -13.33 -7.41
CA SER A 624 5.54 -11.99 -6.86
C SER A 624 4.07 -11.54 -6.93
N ASP A 625 3.32 -11.94 -7.95
CA ASP A 625 1.88 -11.65 -8.03
C ASP A 625 1.12 -12.34 -6.89
N ILE A 626 1.49 -13.59 -6.56
CA ILE A 626 0.94 -14.32 -5.41
C ILE A 626 1.29 -13.61 -4.10
N ASP A 627 2.54 -13.16 -3.94
CA ASP A 627 2.97 -12.41 -2.76
C ASP A 627 2.14 -11.13 -2.56
N VAL A 628 1.89 -10.39 -3.65
CA VAL A 628 1.07 -9.17 -3.64
C VAL A 628 -0.38 -9.46 -3.23
N VAL A 629 -0.99 -10.53 -3.74
CA VAL A 629 -2.33 -10.99 -3.34
C VAL A 629 -2.38 -11.20 -1.82
N TRP A 630 -1.45 -11.98 -1.29
CA TRP A 630 -1.48 -12.38 0.11
C TRP A 630 -1.20 -11.25 1.09
N VAL A 631 -0.28 -10.36 0.73
CA VAL A 631 0.04 -9.19 1.55
C VAL A 631 -1.08 -8.14 1.54
N ASN A 632 -1.74 -7.93 0.41
CA ASN A 632 -2.75 -6.86 0.28
C ASN A 632 -4.20 -7.31 0.52
N GLY A 633 -4.48 -8.62 0.46
CA GLY A 633 -5.82 -9.18 0.63
C GLY A 633 -6.02 -9.99 1.91
N TYR A 634 -4.99 -10.72 2.35
CA TYR A 634 -5.12 -11.73 3.41
C TYR A 634 -4.30 -11.45 4.66
N GLY A 635 -3.46 -10.40 4.62
CA GLY A 635 -2.67 -9.96 5.77
C GLY A 635 -1.44 -10.82 6.06
N PHE A 636 -0.86 -11.46 5.04
CA PHE A 636 0.45 -12.11 5.20
C PHE A 636 1.49 -11.06 5.66
N PRO A 637 2.40 -11.40 6.61
CA PRO A 637 3.32 -10.41 7.19
C PRO A 637 4.22 -9.76 6.13
N ARG A 638 4.16 -8.42 6.02
CA ARG A 638 4.91 -7.67 5.01
C ARG A 638 6.42 -7.82 5.14
N GLU A 639 6.93 -7.91 6.37
CA GLU A 639 8.35 -8.10 6.66
C GLU A 639 8.88 -9.48 6.24
N LEU A 640 7.98 -10.40 5.85
CA LEU A 640 8.31 -11.70 5.28
C LEU A 640 8.13 -11.73 3.75
N GLY A 641 7.69 -10.63 3.12
CA GLY A 641 7.70 -10.43 1.67
C GLY A 641 6.56 -11.10 0.91
N GLY A 642 5.80 -11.98 1.55
CA GLY A 642 4.79 -12.84 0.92
C GLY A 642 5.18 -14.32 1.04
N PRO A 643 4.21 -15.24 0.90
CA PRO A 643 4.44 -16.67 1.11
C PRO A 643 5.51 -17.27 0.19
N MET A 644 5.58 -16.84 -1.07
CA MET A 644 6.51 -17.40 -2.04
C MET A 644 7.92 -16.85 -1.80
N TYR A 645 8.04 -15.56 -1.50
CA TYR A 645 9.31 -14.95 -1.10
C TYR A 645 9.84 -15.56 0.19
N TRP A 646 9.01 -15.64 1.23
CA TRP A 646 9.36 -16.22 2.53
C TRP A 646 9.90 -17.64 2.40
N ASN A 647 9.18 -18.50 1.67
CA ASN A 647 9.58 -19.89 1.48
C ASN A 647 10.96 -20.01 0.79
N THR A 648 11.25 -19.13 -0.15
CA THR A 648 12.47 -19.20 -0.96
C THR A 648 13.68 -18.57 -0.26
N HIS A 649 13.49 -17.48 0.48
CA HIS A 649 14.59 -16.64 0.98
C HIS A 649 14.75 -16.63 2.49
N LEU A 650 13.68 -16.87 3.26
CA LEU A 650 13.68 -16.62 4.71
C LEU A 650 13.48 -17.91 5.53
N ARG A 651 12.75 -18.88 5.00
CA ARG A 651 12.40 -20.13 5.71
C ARG A 651 13.61 -20.88 6.26
N ASN A 652 14.68 -20.98 5.48
CA ASN A 652 15.93 -21.66 5.88
C ASN A 652 16.98 -20.67 6.44
N GLY A 653 16.68 -19.36 6.46
CA GLY A 653 17.57 -18.31 6.94
C GLY A 653 17.42 -17.98 8.43
N ALA A 654 16.40 -18.54 9.10
CA ALA A 654 16.17 -18.36 10.53
C ALA A 654 17.02 -19.29 11.43
N GLU A 655 17.92 -20.08 10.85
CA GLU A 655 18.87 -20.95 11.58
C GLU A 655 20.27 -20.33 11.79
N ASN A 656 20.50 -19.05 11.45
CA ASN A 656 21.77 -18.35 11.72
C ASN A 656 21.62 -17.15 12.65
#